data_AF-A0AAI9UCB3-F1
#
_entry.id   AF-A0AAI9UCB3-F1
#
_cell.length_a   1.000
_cell.length_b   1.000
_cell.length_c   1.000
_cell.angle_alpha   90.00
_cell.angle_beta   90.00
_cell.angle_gamma   90.00
#
_symmetry.space_group_name_H-M   'P 1'
#
loop_
_entity.id
_entity.type
_entity.pdbx_description
1 polymer ?
#
loop_
_entity_poly.entity_id
_entity_poly.type
_entity_poly.pdbx_seq_one_letter_code
_entity_poly.pdbx_strand_id
1 'polypeptide(L)'
;MGTTALESFKDITSGAAGGIAQVLIDLVKVRLQTQGGGGNALGLVRSIWTKEGPLAFYKGTLAPLLGVGACVSIQFGAFQLFRRRLEEYRRIYPADAKTNSKSLSLSDFYLVGGAAGLTNSIISGPIEHVRIRLQTQPNGAARLYSGPWDCVRKIMQHSGIKGLYRGQVVTLFREFHGYGIWFAAYEGFLSMAMAWEGVKDRRELASWKIAACGGLAGEALWLGSHPLDVIKSKMQSDGFGRGQKYLTMRDAFRQTWREGRFRGLFRGLVPALLRAMPVSAGTFATAELRTMSLSNPHSQRLAALLSRRHPAVHYANNASLTSFQSRYASTTSGNPETLPPHSKLPLKILLRSLLVATISSHRILLGPSLAILKFLNDSHRAWVFDVQRNPLLHAILKKTMYNHFCAGESRHEVTSTIAEIKRMGFRGAILTYAREIVVDNTTEEESGRGLKEMDSASEIESDAGIDAWREGVLETADMLSEEDILALKLTGAGAAVSEALTSRKPLPAQMESALADVCSRAVERGARIFMDAEQISVQPGIDAVAIDLMRRFNTKERGAVVFNTYQAYLKSTPDTLAQHVALAHKDNFVLGIKLVRGAYISSEPRHMINDTKQATDDSYDSIARELLSQGYRDYGVPGGKSFPDIELFLATHNKDSVLKANELQQTRAKEGKALIKIQYGQLLGMADEVSFSLLQLADQGVDAKGSESDAPIEVYKCLSWGSLGDFGVHCVEERVMEEAYIFQLIIAEKIEISKSVHRTLIIVRLTRRAHRSLSRPHLTHPPTTPLPSESRHLDGIPDNPPNMAAKGDKIEKIITRLQARIGEGQFYEAQQQTRVVAARYIKAANWPAAIDILYNVAQSLLKAEQGGSGGDLAVMLVDVFKQAELKPDAANKGKLLTLLRLFAAQEPTRKKFIGEIIAWSSKFGEYPAGDTDLHHVAGSLYAEEHDAYEAERHLVLGTKDSAEVLAKMEYAWYKEDDSHTAPLYAARAIFPYLLVGNVRAANTCYRLFASSLSDDNKGLGVQDVSSNSADLRIFPGLPLLNFLGLLLLAIQRGAPDAYKQLLAKYSSNISEVSAWSEALEIIAEMYFGISRPRQSNPLMDMMGSLFGGAGGGGAPQQRRPATRRVEAPAAEGLD
;
A
#
# COMPACT_ATOMS: atom_id res chain seq x y z
N MET A 1 -14.88 -3.21 -4.76
CA MET A 1 -14.30 -2.58 -5.96
C MET A 1 -13.14 -3.43 -6.50
N GLY A 2 -13.42 -4.55 -7.16
CA GLY A 2 -12.34 -5.45 -7.66
C GLY A 2 -11.80 -5.06 -9.05
N THR A 3 -12.67 -4.53 -9.92
CA THR A 3 -12.37 -4.30 -11.34
C THR A 3 -11.36 -3.18 -11.57
N THR A 4 -11.54 -2.03 -10.91
CA THR A 4 -10.76 -0.80 -11.18
C THR A 4 -9.26 -0.93 -10.92
N ALA A 5 -8.83 -1.81 -10.01
CA ALA A 5 -7.42 -2.09 -9.77
C ALA A 5 -6.82 -2.96 -10.89
N LEU A 6 -7.53 -4.00 -11.32
CA LEU A 6 -7.13 -4.84 -12.45
C LEU A 6 -7.16 -4.09 -13.79
N GLU A 7 -8.12 -3.17 -13.96
CA GLU A 7 -8.21 -2.25 -15.09
C GLU A 7 -7.05 -1.25 -15.09
N SER A 8 -6.75 -0.61 -13.95
CA SER A 8 -5.58 0.28 -13.83
C SER A 8 -4.26 -0.47 -14.06
N PHE A 9 -4.18 -1.73 -13.64
CA PHE A 9 -3.04 -2.60 -13.94
C PHE A 9 -2.96 -2.90 -15.44
N LYS A 10 -4.08 -3.20 -16.11
CA LYS A 10 -4.15 -3.39 -17.58
C LYS A 10 -3.77 -2.11 -18.35
N ASP A 11 -4.16 -0.93 -17.89
CA ASP A 11 -3.73 0.37 -18.44
C ASP A 11 -2.22 0.57 -18.31
N ILE A 12 -1.66 0.30 -17.11
CA ILE A 12 -0.22 0.40 -16.85
C ILE A 12 0.57 -0.63 -17.67
N THR A 13 0.12 -1.89 -17.75
CA THR A 13 0.81 -2.95 -18.51
C THR A 13 0.67 -2.79 -20.02
N SER A 14 -0.44 -2.27 -20.54
CA SER A 14 -0.58 -1.97 -21.97
C SER A 14 0.27 -0.75 -22.38
N GLY A 15 0.30 0.29 -21.54
CA GLY A 15 1.25 1.41 -21.69
C GLY A 15 2.71 0.96 -21.62
N ALA A 16 3.05 0.05 -20.71
CA ALA A 16 4.38 -0.54 -20.61
C ALA A 16 4.73 -1.42 -21.83
N ALA A 17 3.81 -2.26 -22.30
CA ALA A 17 4.00 -3.09 -23.49
C ALA A 17 4.20 -2.24 -24.76
N GLY A 18 3.41 -1.16 -24.91
CA GLY A 18 3.63 -0.14 -25.93
C GLY A 18 5.01 0.52 -25.82
N GLY A 19 5.45 0.82 -24.60
CA GLY A 19 6.80 1.32 -24.30
C GLY A 19 7.94 0.35 -24.64
N ILE A 20 7.73 -0.97 -24.43
CA ILE A 20 8.68 -2.04 -24.79
C ILE A 20 8.79 -2.17 -26.31
N ALA A 21 7.67 -2.11 -27.04
CA ALA A 21 7.68 -2.12 -28.51
C ALA A 21 8.29 -0.84 -29.10
N GLN A 22 7.95 0.33 -28.54
CA GLN A 22 8.52 1.64 -28.91
C GLN A 22 10.05 1.65 -28.87
N VAL A 23 10.62 0.96 -27.88
CA VAL A 23 12.04 1.02 -27.52
C VAL A 23 12.98 0.59 -28.66
N LEU A 24 12.60 -0.43 -29.42
CA LEU A 24 13.45 -1.02 -30.47
C LEU A 24 13.74 -0.04 -31.62
N ILE A 25 12.76 0.81 -31.97
CA ILE A 25 12.85 1.74 -33.10
C ILE A 25 13.51 3.07 -32.69
N ASP A 26 13.28 3.52 -31.45
CA ASP A 26 13.80 4.81 -30.95
C ASP A 26 15.33 4.88 -30.93
N LEU A 27 16.03 3.77 -30.67
CA LEU A 27 17.52 3.73 -30.73
C LEU A 27 18.04 4.06 -32.14
N VAL A 28 17.38 3.50 -33.17
CA VAL A 28 17.75 3.70 -34.57
C VAL A 28 17.54 5.17 -34.96
N LYS A 29 16.41 5.75 -34.55
CA LYS A 29 16.09 7.18 -34.72
C LYS A 29 17.17 8.07 -34.07
N VAL A 30 17.42 7.92 -32.77
CA VAL A 30 18.32 8.81 -32.01
C VAL A 30 19.76 8.75 -32.55
N ARG A 31 20.24 7.56 -32.95
CA ARG A 31 21.57 7.45 -33.56
C ARG A 31 21.65 8.05 -34.96
N LEU A 32 20.62 7.91 -35.82
CA LEU A 32 20.55 8.62 -37.12
C LEU A 32 20.51 10.15 -36.99
N GLN A 33 20.00 10.68 -35.87
CA GLN A 33 19.97 12.12 -35.59
C GLN A 33 21.31 12.68 -35.06
N THR A 34 22.15 11.83 -34.44
CA THR A 34 23.32 12.27 -33.65
C THR A 34 24.67 11.79 -34.17
N GLN A 35 24.73 10.61 -34.81
CA GLN A 35 25.93 10.04 -35.41
C GLN A 35 25.92 10.34 -36.92
N GLY A 36 26.77 11.27 -37.36
CA GLY A 36 26.72 11.94 -38.68
C GLY A 36 26.98 11.09 -39.94
N GLY A 37 26.94 9.76 -39.86
CA GLY A 37 27.17 8.86 -41.00
C GLY A 37 26.10 8.97 -42.09
N GLY A 38 26.51 8.80 -43.35
CA GLY A 38 25.62 8.82 -44.54
C GLY A 38 24.83 7.52 -44.77
N GLY A 39 24.55 6.74 -43.73
CA GLY A 39 23.94 5.41 -43.85
C GLY A 39 22.41 5.42 -43.81
N ASN A 40 21.78 4.58 -44.63
CA ASN A 40 20.34 4.29 -44.54
C ASN A 40 19.99 3.52 -43.25
N ALA A 41 18.75 3.69 -42.76
CA ALA A 41 18.29 3.11 -41.49
C ALA A 41 18.49 1.58 -41.40
N LEU A 42 18.23 0.84 -42.49
CA LEU A 42 18.46 -0.61 -42.58
C LEU A 42 19.95 -0.99 -42.40
N GLY A 43 20.86 -0.16 -42.91
CA GLY A 43 22.31 -0.34 -42.72
C GLY A 43 22.74 -0.13 -41.27
N LEU A 44 22.14 0.84 -40.58
CA LEU A 44 22.37 1.05 -39.15
C LEU A 44 21.80 -0.11 -38.31
N VAL A 45 20.58 -0.59 -38.61
CA VAL A 45 20.00 -1.78 -37.94
C VAL A 45 20.89 -3.00 -38.12
N ARG A 46 21.36 -3.28 -39.35
CA ARG A 46 22.30 -4.37 -39.63
C ARG A 46 23.63 -4.21 -38.88
N SER A 47 24.14 -2.98 -38.77
CA SER A 47 25.37 -2.70 -38.01
C SER A 47 25.19 -2.88 -36.50
N ILE A 48 24.06 -2.48 -35.92
CA ILE A 48 23.77 -2.68 -34.49
C ILE A 48 23.66 -4.19 -34.20
N TRP A 49 22.86 -4.91 -35.01
CA TRP A 49 22.67 -6.35 -34.85
C TRP A 49 23.99 -7.13 -34.92
N THR A 50 24.85 -6.83 -35.91
CA THR A 50 26.09 -7.57 -36.15
C THR A 50 27.27 -7.15 -35.26
N LYS A 51 27.36 -5.90 -34.80
CA LYS A 51 28.48 -5.41 -33.99
C LYS A 51 28.17 -5.20 -32.51
N GLU A 52 26.90 -5.23 -32.12
CA GLU A 52 26.48 -4.95 -30.73
C GLU A 52 25.53 -6.01 -30.15
N GLY A 53 25.01 -6.92 -30.98
CA GLY A 53 24.07 -7.97 -30.60
C GLY A 53 22.62 -7.48 -30.41
N PRO A 54 21.65 -8.41 -30.33
CA PRO A 54 20.22 -8.07 -30.21
C PRO A 54 19.89 -7.32 -28.92
N LEU A 55 20.61 -7.56 -27.83
CA LEU A 55 20.44 -6.83 -26.57
C LEU A 55 20.82 -5.34 -26.67
N ALA A 56 21.53 -4.91 -27.71
CA ALA A 56 21.87 -3.51 -27.91
C ALA A 56 20.66 -2.61 -28.18
N PHE A 57 19.60 -3.15 -28.80
CA PHE A 57 18.34 -2.44 -29.01
C PHE A 57 17.63 -2.06 -27.69
N TYR A 58 17.99 -2.72 -26.58
CA TYR A 58 17.47 -2.44 -25.24
C TYR A 58 18.33 -1.47 -24.42
N LYS A 59 19.30 -0.76 -25.01
CA LYS A 59 20.14 0.23 -24.28
C LYS A 59 19.37 1.51 -23.93
N GLY A 60 19.44 1.92 -22.67
CA GLY A 60 18.82 3.16 -22.16
C GLY A 60 17.31 3.08 -21.90
N THR A 61 16.77 1.89 -21.70
CA THR A 61 15.31 1.60 -21.73
C THR A 61 14.64 1.51 -20.36
N LEU A 62 15.39 1.10 -19.34
CA LEU A 62 14.90 0.95 -17.97
C LEU A 62 14.36 2.27 -17.38
N ALA A 63 15.02 3.40 -17.69
CA ALA A 63 14.61 4.72 -17.23
C ALA A 63 13.29 5.21 -17.88
N PRO A 64 13.09 5.09 -19.21
CA PRO A 64 11.78 5.23 -19.84
C PRO A 64 10.68 4.37 -19.22
N LEU A 65 10.91 3.08 -18.94
CA LEU A 65 9.87 2.18 -18.43
C LEU A 65 9.30 2.62 -17.07
N LEU A 66 10.14 3.20 -16.19
CA LEU A 66 9.70 3.79 -14.92
C LEU A 66 9.09 5.19 -15.07
N GLY A 67 9.46 5.95 -16.10
CA GLY A 67 9.04 7.36 -16.28
C GLY A 67 7.81 7.57 -17.18
N VAL A 68 7.60 6.73 -18.20
CA VAL A 68 6.59 6.97 -19.26
C VAL A 68 5.17 7.03 -18.71
N GLY A 69 4.79 6.12 -17.80
CA GLY A 69 3.46 6.13 -17.18
C GLY A 69 3.16 7.41 -16.40
N ALA A 70 4.17 7.95 -15.70
CA ALA A 70 4.06 9.22 -14.98
C ALA A 70 3.92 10.41 -15.95
N CYS A 71 4.77 10.48 -16.99
CA CYS A 71 4.72 11.53 -18.01
C CYS A 71 3.35 11.57 -18.73
N VAL A 72 2.85 10.42 -19.19
CA VAL A 72 1.54 10.31 -19.87
C VAL A 72 0.39 10.72 -18.93
N SER A 73 0.44 10.28 -17.66
CA SER A 73 -0.57 10.65 -16.65
C SER A 73 -0.59 12.16 -16.38
N ILE A 74 0.59 12.79 -16.26
CA ILE A 74 0.73 14.25 -16.08
C ILE A 74 0.23 14.99 -17.32
N GLN A 75 0.57 14.52 -18.52
CA GLN A 75 0.16 15.13 -19.79
C GLN A 75 -1.36 15.14 -19.95
N PHE A 76 -2.05 14.01 -19.80
CA PHE A 76 -3.51 13.95 -19.90
C PHE A 76 -4.21 14.65 -18.73
N GLY A 77 -3.67 14.55 -17.50
CA GLY A 77 -4.21 15.27 -16.34
C GLY A 77 -4.14 16.79 -16.50
N ALA A 78 -3.00 17.31 -16.97
CA ALA A 78 -2.82 18.73 -17.27
C ALA A 78 -3.71 19.19 -18.44
N PHE A 79 -3.81 18.40 -19.51
CA PHE A 79 -4.71 18.69 -20.64
C PHE A 79 -6.16 18.84 -20.18
N GLN A 80 -6.69 17.87 -19.44
CA GLN A 80 -8.08 17.92 -18.95
C GLN A 80 -8.31 19.05 -17.93
N LEU A 81 -7.30 19.42 -17.14
CA LEU A 81 -7.35 20.59 -16.26
C LEU A 81 -7.45 21.88 -17.08
N PHE A 82 -6.52 22.12 -18.01
CA PHE A 82 -6.50 23.34 -18.82
C PHE A 82 -7.72 23.45 -19.74
N ARG A 83 -8.18 22.33 -20.33
CA ARG A 83 -9.41 22.25 -21.13
C ARG A 83 -10.62 22.76 -20.34
N ARG A 84 -10.90 22.16 -19.18
CA ARG A 84 -12.03 22.53 -18.31
C ARG A 84 -11.97 23.98 -17.85
N ARG A 85 -10.76 24.53 -17.64
CA ARG A 85 -10.58 25.95 -17.28
C ARG A 85 -10.88 26.90 -18.44
N LEU A 86 -10.55 26.53 -19.67
CA LEU A 86 -10.85 27.33 -20.86
C LEU A 86 -12.34 27.26 -21.23
N GLU A 87 -12.97 26.09 -21.05
CA GLU A 87 -14.43 25.91 -21.11
C GLU A 87 -15.14 26.75 -20.02
N GLU A 88 -14.67 26.71 -18.76
CA GLU A 88 -15.13 27.54 -17.64
C GLU A 88 -15.01 29.04 -17.96
N TYR A 89 -13.88 29.48 -18.54
CA TYR A 89 -13.62 30.87 -18.90
C TYR A 89 -14.52 31.35 -20.06
N ARG A 90 -14.58 30.62 -21.18
CA ARG A 90 -15.41 30.97 -22.35
C ARG A 90 -16.91 31.01 -22.02
N ARG A 91 -17.36 30.20 -21.04
CA ARG A 91 -18.74 30.24 -20.51
C ARG A 91 -19.05 31.51 -19.70
N ILE A 92 -18.06 32.12 -19.07
CA ILE A 92 -18.22 33.33 -18.23
C ILE A 92 -17.97 34.61 -19.05
N TYR A 93 -17.04 34.55 -20.00
CA TYR A 93 -16.67 35.67 -20.88
C TYR A 93 -16.84 35.27 -22.36
N PRO A 94 -18.08 35.25 -22.88
CA PRO A 94 -18.33 35.04 -24.30
C PRO A 94 -17.75 36.22 -25.11
N ALA A 95 -16.82 35.92 -26.02
CA ALA A 95 -16.11 36.94 -26.78
C ALA A 95 -16.95 37.60 -27.88
N ASP A 96 -18.10 37.02 -28.24
CA ASP A 96 -18.93 37.48 -29.34
C ASP A 96 -20.38 37.00 -29.12
N ALA A 97 -21.36 37.87 -29.35
CA ALA A 97 -22.78 37.56 -29.15
C ALA A 97 -23.41 36.79 -30.32
N LYS A 98 -22.72 36.70 -31.47
CA LYS A 98 -23.24 36.09 -32.70
C LYS A 98 -22.72 34.68 -32.97
N THR A 99 -21.59 34.28 -32.39
CA THR A 99 -20.97 32.96 -32.61
C THR A 99 -21.16 32.03 -31.39
N ASN A 100 -22.39 31.53 -31.22
CA ASN A 100 -22.82 30.69 -30.09
C ASN A 100 -22.27 29.24 -30.17
N SER A 101 -20.96 29.09 -30.36
CA SER A 101 -20.26 27.80 -30.37
C SER A 101 -20.12 27.27 -28.95
N LYS A 102 -20.83 26.18 -28.64
CA LYS A 102 -20.70 25.47 -27.36
C LYS A 102 -19.43 24.59 -27.28
N SER A 103 -18.64 24.53 -28.34
CA SER A 103 -17.39 23.76 -28.44
C SER A 103 -16.16 24.67 -28.56
N LEU A 104 -15.04 24.18 -28.01
CA LEU A 104 -13.69 24.74 -28.18
C LEU A 104 -13.24 24.69 -29.65
N SER A 105 -12.42 25.65 -30.07
CA SER A 105 -11.81 25.65 -31.39
C SER A 105 -10.56 24.76 -31.47
N LEU A 106 -10.11 24.41 -32.68
CA LEU A 106 -8.83 23.72 -32.88
C LEU A 106 -7.63 24.53 -32.36
N SER A 107 -7.73 25.87 -32.37
CA SER A 107 -6.74 26.77 -31.75
C SER A 107 -6.76 26.72 -30.21
N ASP A 108 -7.92 26.55 -29.57
CA ASP A 108 -8.00 26.28 -28.13
C ASP A 108 -7.32 24.95 -27.80
N PHE A 109 -7.61 23.88 -28.54
CA PHE A 109 -6.99 22.57 -28.33
C PHE A 109 -5.47 22.60 -28.54
N TYR A 110 -4.97 23.40 -29.48
CA TYR A 110 -3.54 23.65 -29.65
C TYR A 110 -2.91 24.33 -28.42
N LEU A 111 -3.52 25.40 -27.89
CA LEU A 111 -3.00 26.13 -26.74
C LEU A 111 -3.08 25.30 -25.44
N VAL A 112 -4.19 24.58 -25.22
CA VAL A 112 -4.41 23.67 -24.09
C VAL A 112 -3.45 22.47 -24.15
N GLY A 113 -3.26 21.89 -25.33
CA GLY A 113 -2.30 20.81 -25.58
C GLY A 113 -0.86 21.24 -25.35
N GLY A 114 -0.49 22.43 -25.82
CA GLY A 114 0.84 23.00 -25.59
C GLY A 114 1.11 23.30 -24.11
N ALA A 115 0.13 23.86 -23.39
CA ALA A 115 0.24 24.09 -21.95
C ALA A 115 0.42 22.78 -21.16
N ALA A 116 -0.29 21.70 -21.53
CA ALA A 116 -0.09 20.38 -20.97
C ALA A 116 1.33 19.83 -21.25
N GLY A 117 1.85 20.06 -22.46
CA GLY A 117 3.22 19.73 -22.84
C GLY A 117 4.29 20.44 -22.00
N LEU A 118 4.11 21.74 -21.72
CA LEU A 118 5.00 22.49 -20.83
C LEU A 118 5.03 21.90 -19.40
N THR A 119 3.88 21.46 -18.88
CA THR A 119 3.81 20.80 -17.57
C THR A 119 4.59 19.47 -17.54
N ASN A 120 4.49 18.66 -18.60
CA ASN A 120 5.28 17.44 -18.75
C ASN A 120 6.79 17.71 -18.84
N SER A 121 7.18 18.77 -19.56
CA SER A 121 8.58 19.09 -19.92
C SER A 121 9.56 19.13 -18.74
N ILE A 122 9.09 19.50 -17.55
CA ILE A 122 9.90 19.66 -16.33
C ILE A 122 10.48 18.32 -15.86
N ILE A 123 9.74 17.23 -16.10
CA ILE A 123 10.07 15.86 -15.71
C ILE A 123 10.60 15.07 -16.92
N SER A 124 10.01 15.25 -18.11
CA SER A 124 10.46 14.55 -19.33
C SER A 124 11.87 14.98 -19.76
N GLY A 125 12.24 16.25 -19.63
CA GLY A 125 13.54 16.79 -20.07
C GLY A 125 14.76 16.06 -19.48
N PRO A 126 14.91 15.94 -18.15
CA PRO A 126 15.97 15.15 -17.53
C PRO A 126 15.98 13.67 -17.95
N ILE A 127 14.80 13.05 -18.03
CA ILE A 127 14.65 11.62 -18.39
C ILE A 127 15.10 11.40 -19.84
N GLU A 128 14.67 12.24 -20.77
CA GLU A 128 15.07 12.19 -22.19
C GLU A 128 16.57 12.48 -22.38
N HIS A 129 17.14 13.44 -21.64
CA HIS A 129 18.58 13.75 -21.73
C HIS A 129 19.44 12.55 -21.27
N VAL A 130 19.11 11.92 -20.14
CA VAL A 130 19.78 10.71 -19.65
C VAL A 130 19.62 9.56 -20.65
N ARG A 131 18.40 9.34 -21.16
CA ARG A 131 18.09 8.33 -22.18
C ARG A 131 18.97 8.48 -23.43
N ILE A 132 19.05 9.69 -23.99
CA ILE A 132 19.79 9.97 -25.22
C ILE A 132 21.29 9.71 -25.04
N ARG A 133 21.90 10.09 -23.90
CA ARG A 133 23.31 9.74 -23.61
C ARG A 133 23.55 8.23 -23.51
N LEU A 134 22.62 7.49 -22.89
CA LEU A 134 22.73 6.04 -22.78
C LEU A 134 22.59 5.31 -24.13
N GLN A 135 21.86 5.92 -25.08
CA GLN A 135 21.65 5.41 -26.44
C GLN A 135 22.78 5.79 -27.43
N THR A 136 23.45 6.91 -27.22
CA THR A 136 24.51 7.43 -28.12
C THR A 136 25.93 7.02 -27.73
N GLN A 137 26.16 6.56 -26.49
CA GLN A 137 27.49 6.12 -26.03
C GLN A 137 28.07 4.93 -26.83
N PRO A 138 29.41 4.83 -26.96
CA PRO A 138 30.08 3.66 -27.52
C PRO A 138 30.08 2.45 -26.58
N ASN A 139 30.50 1.30 -27.10
CA ASN A 139 30.51 0.00 -26.41
C ASN A 139 31.92 -0.47 -26.02
N GLY A 140 31.99 -1.58 -25.29
CA GLY A 140 33.24 -2.21 -24.88
C GLY A 140 34.01 -1.34 -23.88
N ALA A 141 35.34 -1.39 -23.95
CA ALA A 141 36.21 -0.62 -23.06
C ALA A 141 36.03 0.91 -23.16
N ALA A 142 35.44 1.44 -24.24
CA ALA A 142 35.16 2.86 -24.42
C ALA A 142 33.86 3.35 -23.73
N ARG A 143 33.12 2.46 -23.04
CA ARG A 143 31.79 2.76 -22.48
C ARG A 143 31.84 3.83 -21.38
N LEU A 144 31.11 4.93 -21.60
CA LEU A 144 31.11 6.09 -20.69
C LEU A 144 30.23 5.92 -19.44
N TYR A 145 29.10 5.19 -19.53
CA TYR A 145 28.11 5.09 -18.46
C TYR A 145 27.68 3.64 -18.14
N SER A 146 27.89 3.19 -16.90
CA SER A 146 27.51 1.85 -16.43
C SER A 146 25.99 1.68 -16.28
N GLY A 147 25.24 2.76 -16.08
CA GLY A 147 23.78 2.77 -16.05
C GLY A 147 23.19 4.19 -15.94
N PRO A 148 21.85 4.31 -15.81
CA PRO A 148 21.18 5.61 -15.70
C PRO A 148 21.65 6.44 -14.50
N TRP A 149 21.83 5.83 -13.32
CA TRP A 149 22.32 6.54 -12.14
C TRP A 149 23.76 7.03 -12.30
N ASP A 150 24.65 6.23 -12.89
CA ASP A 150 26.03 6.65 -13.20
C ASP A 150 26.06 7.82 -14.20
N CYS A 151 25.16 7.82 -15.20
CA CYS A 151 24.96 8.95 -16.10
C CYS A 151 24.52 10.22 -15.35
N VAL A 152 23.50 10.15 -14.48
CA VAL A 152 23.05 11.30 -13.66
C VAL A 152 24.16 11.78 -12.73
N ARG A 153 24.87 10.87 -12.04
CA ARG A 153 25.98 11.19 -11.13
C ARG A 153 27.08 11.95 -11.85
N LYS A 154 27.55 11.46 -13.00
CA LYS A 154 28.61 12.10 -13.81
C LYS A 154 28.18 13.47 -14.35
N ILE A 155 26.93 13.63 -14.80
CA ILE A 155 26.39 14.93 -15.23
C ILE A 155 26.36 15.93 -14.06
N MET A 156 25.87 15.50 -12.89
CA MET A 156 25.79 16.32 -11.68
C MET A 156 27.18 16.73 -11.18
N GLN A 157 28.17 15.83 -11.22
CA GLN A 157 29.56 16.13 -10.86
C GLN A 157 30.22 17.16 -11.80
N HIS A 158 29.93 17.12 -13.10
CA HIS A 158 30.56 18.03 -14.09
C HIS A 158 29.85 19.37 -14.28
N SER A 159 28.54 19.47 -14.01
CA SER A 159 27.75 20.68 -14.33
C SER A 159 26.51 20.89 -13.46
N GLY A 160 26.33 20.10 -12.41
CA GLY A 160 25.19 20.18 -11.49
C GLY A 160 23.82 20.09 -12.18
N ILE A 161 22.82 20.69 -11.55
CA ILE A 161 21.43 20.71 -12.02
C ILE A 161 21.32 21.38 -13.40
N LYS A 162 22.14 22.40 -13.69
CA LYS A 162 22.21 23.05 -15.01
C LYS A 162 22.70 22.09 -16.11
N GLY A 163 23.59 21.16 -15.77
CA GLY A 163 24.00 20.07 -16.64
C GLY A 163 22.86 19.10 -16.96
N LEU A 164 22.08 18.72 -15.94
CA LEU A 164 20.97 17.78 -16.10
C LEU A 164 19.88 18.33 -17.04
N TYR A 165 19.59 19.62 -16.97
CA TYR A 165 18.62 20.32 -17.84
C TYR A 165 19.23 20.85 -19.17
N ARG A 166 20.34 20.29 -19.68
CA ARG A 166 20.86 20.64 -21.01
C ARG A 166 19.80 20.42 -22.09
N GLY A 167 19.60 21.42 -22.95
CA GLY A 167 18.58 21.38 -24.01
C GLY A 167 17.14 21.66 -23.55
N GLN A 168 16.89 22.02 -22.28
CA GLN A 168 15.53 22.24 -21.78
C GLN A 168 14.74 23.29 -22.56
N VAL A 169 15.39 24.36 -23.04
CA VAL A 169 14.71 25.40 -23.87
C VAL A 169 14.15 24.79 -25.16
N VAL A 170 14.93 23.95 -25.86
CA VAL A 170 14.47 23.25 -27.07
C VAL A 170 13.37 22.24 -26.72
N THR A 171 13.49 21.60 -25.56
CA THR A 171 12.49 20.66 -25.03
C THR A 171 11.16 21.39 -24.80
N LEU A 172 11.14 22.52 -24.10
CA LEU A 172 9.94 23.34 -23.87
C LEU A 172 9.22 23.70 -25.19
N PHE A 173 9.95 24.16 -26.21
CA PHE A 173 9.38 24.43 -27.53
C PHE A 173 8.86 23.17 -28.24
N ARG A 174 9.59 22.05 -28.18
CA ARG A 174 9.20 20.76 -28.78
C ARG A 174 7.92 20.22 -28.14
N GLU A 175 7.85 20.21 -26.81
CA GLU A 175 6.70 19.74 -26.04
C GLU A 175 5.48 20.62 -26.32
N PHE A 176 5.61 21.96 -26.23
CA PHE A 176 4.50 22.88 -26.50
C PHE A 176 3.96 22.75 -27.92
N HIS A 177 4.83 22.77 -28.93
CA HIS A 177 4.40 22.70 -30.33
C HIS A 177 3.88 21.31 -30.70
N GLY A 178 4.59 20.25 -30.32
CA GLY A 178 4.22 18.87 -30.63
C GLY A 178 2.89 18.46 -30.01
N TYR A 179 2.70 18.69 -28.70
CA TYR A 179 1.44 18.33 -28.04
C TYR A 179 0.29 19.29 -28.39
N GLY A 180 0.57 20.54 -28.74
CA GLY A 180 -0.43 21.43 -29.34
C GLY A 180 -0.96 20.86 -30.66
N ILE A 181 -0.07 20.43 -31.57
CA ILE A 181 -0.48 19.75 -32.81
C ILE A 181 -1.24 18.46 -32.50
N TRP A 182 -0.77 17.64 -31.55
CA TRP A 182 -1.37 16.34 -31.23
C TRP A 182 -2.85 16.44 -30.84
N PHE A 183 -3.18 17.30 -29.86
CA PHE A 183 -4.56 17.43 -29.39
C PHE A 183 -5.46 18.18 -30.38
N ALA A 184 -4.93 19.17 -31.12
CA ALA A 184 -5.68 19.85 -32.17
C ALA A 184 -5.97 18.94 -33.39
N ALA A 185 -4.99 18.14 -33.81
CA ALA A 185 -5.16 17.15 -34.87
C ALA A 185 -6.11 16.03 -34.45
N TYR A 186 -6.05 15.56 -33.20
CA TYR A 186 -6.97 14.53 -32.69
C TYR A 186 -8.43 14.99 -32.72
N GLU A 187 -8.77 16.11 -32.07
CA GLU A 187 -10.16 16.62 -32.09
C GLU A 187 -10.58 17.08 -33.50
N GLY A 188 -9.64 17.49 -34.36
CA GLY A 188 -9.89 17.79 -35.79
C GLY A 188 -10.25 16.55 -36.63
N PHE A 189 -9.44 15.49 -36.58
CA PHE A 189 -9.73 14.23 -37.26
C PHE A 189 -10.99 13.56 -36.70
N LEU A 190 -11.21 13.62 -35.39
CA LEU A 190 -12.42 13.11 -34.75
C LEU A 190 -13.67 13.90 -35.21
N SER A 191 -13.58 15.22 -35.32
CA SER A 191 -14.67 16.05 -35.87
C SER A 191 -14.97 15.74 -37.33
N MET A 192 -13.93 15.50 -38.14
CA MET A 192 -14.06 15.08 -39.53
C MET A 192 -14.73 13.69 -39.64
N ALA A 193 -14.35 12.74 -38.78
CA ALA A 193 -14.95 11.41 -38.73
C ALA A 193 -16.44 11.46 -38.32
N MET A 194 -16.80 12.21 -37.28
CA MET A 194 -18.21 12.41 -36.87
C MET A 194 -19.03 13.02 -38.02
N ALA A 195 -18.50 14.05 -38.69
CA ALA A 195 -19.17 14.69 -39.81
C ALA A 195 -19.36 13.75 -41.02
N TRP A 196 -18.40 12.85 -41.28
CA TRP A 196 -18.46 11.91 -42.41
C TRP A 196 -19.47 10.78 -42.20
N GLU A 197 -19.80 10.44 -40.95
CA GLU A 197 -20.83 9.44 -40.61
C GLU A 197 -22.19 10.05 -40.22
N GLY A 198 -22.32 11.39 -40.23
CA GLY A 198 -23.53 12.10 -39.78
C GLY A 198 -23.80 12.02 -38.27
N VAL A 199 -22.81 11.54 -37.51
CA VAL A 199 -22.85 11.22 -36.07
C VAL A 199 -22.78 12.48 -35.21
N LYS A 200 -23.48 12.48 -34.05
CA LYS A 200 -23.55 13.65 -33.15
C LYS A 200 -22.85 13.48 -31.80
N ASP A 201 -22.68 12.24 -31.30
CA ASP A 201 -21.84 11.94 -30.13
C ASP A 201 -20.61 11.13 -30.56
N ARG A 202 -19.42 11.50 -30.05
CA ARG A 202 -18.17 10.74 -30.24
C ARG A 202 -18.25 9.28 -29.77
N ARG A 203 -19.26 8.93 -28.96
CA ARG A 203 -19.55 7.55 -28.49
C ARG A 203 -20.19 6.65 -29.55
N GLU A 204 -20.80 7.22 -30.59
CA GLU A 204 -21.40 6.45 -31.70
C GLU A 204 -20.32 6.01 -32.71
N LEU A 205 -19.14 6.64 -32.69
CA LEU A 205 -17.99 6.22 -33.48
C LEU A 205 -17.41 4.88 -32.96
N ALA A 206 -17.23 3.92 -33.86
CA ALA A 206 -16.55 2.67 -33.56
C ALA A 206 -15.12 2.92 -33.01
N SER A 207 -14.75 2.21 -31.93
CA SER A 207 -13.52 2.48 -31.16
C SER A 207 -12.23 2.44 -31.99
N TRP A 208 -12.22 1.70 -33.10
CA TRP A 208 -11.08 1.67 -34.02
C TRP A 208 -10.90 2.97 -34.83
N LYS A 209 -11.98 3.70 -35.13
CA LYS A 209 -11.94 5.00 -35.81
C LYS A 209 -11.36 6.07 -34.88
N ILE A 210 -11.72 6.00 -33.61
CA ILE A 210 -11.14 6.81 -32.53
C ILE A 210 -9.63 6.52 -32.41
N ALA A 211 -9.24 5.24 -32.39
CA ALA A 211 -7.83 4.83 -32.41
C ALA A 211 -7.09 5.32 -33.67
N ALA A 212 -7.70 5.24 -34.86
CA ALA A 212 -7.12 5.73 -36.11
C ALA A 212 -6.92 7.26 -36.10
N CYS A 213 -7.88 8.03 -35.57
CA CYS A 213 -7.72 9.48 -35.34
C CYS A 213 -6.57 9.77 -34.38
N GLY A 214 -6.41 8.98 -33.32
CA GLY A 214 -5.25 9.03 -32.41
C GLY A 214 -3.92 8.73 -33.09
N GLY A 215 -3.89 7.71 -33.96
CA GLY A 215 -2.72 7.36 -34.78
C GLY A 215 -2.30 8.49 -35.72
N LEU A 216 -3.23 9.02 -36.52
CA LEU A 216 -3.01 10.13 -37.46
C LEU A 216 -2.59 11.42 -36.74
N ALA A 217 -3.16 11.71 -35.56
CA ALA A 217 -2.71 12.81 -34.71
C ALA A 217 -1.25 12.62 -34.26
N GLY A 218 -0.84 11.38 -33.98
CA GLY A 218 0.55 11.00 -33.72
C GLY A 218 1.50 11.36 -34.85
N GLU A 219 1.14 11.03 -36.10
CA GLU A 219 1.92 11.41 -37.29
C GLU A 219 2.03 12.94 -37.42
N ALA A 220 0.94 13.68 -37.19
CA ALA A 220 0.94 15.14 -37.23
C ALA A 220 1.89 15.76 -36.18
N LEU A 221 1.89 15.25 -34.93
CA LEU A 221 2.84 15.67 -33.89
C LEU A 221 4.29 15.51 -34.37
N TRP A 222 4.64 14.39 -35.00
CA TRP A 222 6.01 14.15 -35.44
C TRP A 222 6.37 15.00 -36.65
N LEU A 223 5.51 15.07 -37.67
CA LEU A 223 5.75 15.92 -38.85
C LEU A 223 6.01 17.39 -38.49
N GLY A 224 5.26 17.95 -37.53
CA GLY A 224 5.47 19.33 -37.07
C GLY A 224 6.65 19.52 -36.11
N SER A 225 6.85 18.62 -35.14
CA SER A 225 7.85 18.82 -34.07
C SER A 225 9.24 18.27 -34.35
N HIS A 226 9.41 17.42 -35.36
CA HIS A 226 10.69 16.71 -35.62
C HIS A 226 11.91 17.62 -35.86
N PRO A 227 11.81 18.82 -36.50
CA PRO A 227 12.94 19.75 -36.56
C PRO A 227 13.45 20.20 -35.19
N LEU A 228 12.55 20.39 -34.21
CA LEU A 228 12.91 20.73 -32.84
C LEU A 228 13.50 19.51 -32.10
N ASP A 229 12.97 18.32 -32.37
CA ASP A 229 13.47 17.05 -31.82
C ASP A 229 14.91 16.73 -32.29
N VAL A 230 15.25 16.99 -33.56
CA VAL A 230 16.64 16.87 -34.07
C VAL A 230 17.58 17.82 -33.35
N ILE A 231 17.20 19.10 -33.19
CA ILE A 231 18.01 20.10 -32.47
C ILE A 231 18.20 19.67 -31.01
N LYS A 232 17.13 19.22 -30.35
CA LYS A 232 17.16 18.73 -28.96
C LYS A 232 18.12 17.55 -28.81
N SER A 233 17.97 16.53 -29.64
CA SER A 233 18.79 15.30 -29.60
C SER A 233 20.27 15.59 -29.82
N LYS A 234 20.62 16.52 -30.73
CA LYS A 234 21.99 17.01 -30.91
C LYS A 234 22.54 17.74 -29.68
N MET A 235 21.78 18.67 -29.09
CA MET A 235 22.22 19.39 -27.88
C MET A 235 22.37 18.47 -26.66
N GLN A 236 21.52 17.45 -26.51
CA GLN A 236 21.52 16.51 -25.39
C GLN A 236 22.57 15.38 -25.52
N SER A 237 23.08 15.10 -26.72
CA SER A 237 24.19 14.16 -26.95
C SER A 237 25.59 14.81 -26.94
N ASP A 238 25.68 16.14 -26.98
CA ASP A 238 26.93 16.91 -26.96
C ASP A 238 27.76 16.73 -25.66
N GLY A 239 29.04 17.10 -25.71
CA GLY A 239 29.95 17.02 -24.57
C GLY A 239 29.68 18.04 -23.45
N PHE A 240 30.54 18.02 -22.43
CA PHE A 240 30.62 19.04 -21.37
C PHE A 240 32.00 19.74 -21.41
N GLY A 241 32.14 20.87 -20.71
CA GLY A 241 33.40 21.63 -20.67
C GLY A 241 33.65 22.50 -21.90
N ARG A 242 34.92 22.88 -22.15
CA ARG A 242 35.32 23.83 -23.22
C ARG A 242 35.16 23.29 -24.65
N GLY A 243 34.96 21.98 -24.84
CA GLY A 243 34.85 21.33 -26.16
C GLY A 243 33.43 21.17 -26.71
N GLN A 244 32.44 21.92 -26.20
CA GLN A 244 31.04 21.83 -26.63
C GLN A 244 30.84 22.32 -28.06
N LYS A 245 30.09 21.55 -28.87
CA LYS A 245 29.76 21.95 -30.25
C LYS A 245 28.50 22.81 -30.34
N TYR A 246 27.55 22.62 -29.43
CA TYR A 246 26.22 23.21 -29.51
C TYR A 246 25.91 24.06 -28.27
N LEU A 247 26.42 25.30 -28.26
CA LEU A 247 26.25 26.26 -27.15
C LEU A 247 24.81 26.73 -26.97
N THR A 248 24.12 27.13 -28.05
CA THR A 248 22.71 27.55 -28.00
C THR A 248 21.83 26.81 -29.02
N MET A 249 20.51 26.90 -28.84
CA MET A 249 19.51 26.43 -29.80
C MET A 249 19.71 27.05 -31.20
N ARG A 250 20.11 28.33 -31.26
CA ARG A 250 20.36 29.04 -32.53
C ARG A 250 21.61 28.50 -33.22
N ASP A 251 22.66 28.16 -32.48
CA ASP A 251 23.88 27.57 -33.03
C ASP A 251 23.67 26.14 -33.51
N ALA A 252 22.96 25.33 -32.72
CA ALA A 252 22.59 23.96 -33.08
C ALA A 252 21.73 23.90 -34.35
N PHE A 253 20.79 24.84 -34.51
CA PHE A 253 20.04 25.03 -35.74
C PHE A 253 20.94 25.48 -36.90
N ARG A 254 21.74 26.53 -36.72
CA ARG A 254 22.63 27.11 -37.76
C ARG A 254 23.65 26.09 -38.28
N GLN A 255 24.21 25.25 -37.40
CA GLN A 255 25.13 24.18 -37.78
C GLN A 255 24.39 23.07 -38.53
N THR A 256 23.26 22.56 -38.01
CA THR A 256 22.48 21.50 -38.68
C THR A 256 21.95 21.94 -40.06
N TRP A 257 21.58 23.22 -40.21
CA TRP A 257 21.20 23.80 -41.49
C TRP A 257 22.36 23.90 -42.49
N ARG A 258 23.58 24.17 -42.01
CA ARG A 258 24.81 24.14 -42.83
C ARG A 258 25.20 22.71 -43.22
N GLU A 259 25.06 21.74 -42.31
CA GLU A 259 25.41 20.33 -42.54
C GLU A 259 24.52 19.63 -43.59
N GLY A 260 23.22 19.95 -43.65
CA GLY A 260 22.27 19.20 -44.48
C GLY A 260 21.02 19.94 -44.93
N ARG A 261 20.92 21.26 -44.70
CA ARG A 261 19.75 22.10 -45.04
C ARG A 261 18.46 21.44 -44.52
N PHE A 262 17.39 21.43 -45.32
CA PHE A 262 16.10 20.80 -44.95
C PHE A 262 16.23 19.29 -44.63
N ARG A 263 17.03 18.54 -45.40
CA ARG A 263 17.27 17.10 -45.14
C ARG A 263 17.99 16.84 -43.81
N GLY A 264 18.77 17.81 -43.31
CA GLY A 264 19.39 17.76 -42.00
C GLY A 264 18.39 17.84 -40.85
N LEU A 265 17.37 18.71 -40.97
CA LEU A 265 16.32 18.89 -39.95
C LEU A 265 15.30 17.75 -39.88
N PHE A 266 15.16 16.96 -40.95
CA PHE A 266 14.25 15.81 -41.00
C PHE A 266 14.96 14.45 -40.92
N ARG A 267 16.24 14.42 -40.52
CA ARG A 267 17.02 13.17 -40.38
C ARG A 267 16.37 12.25 -39.34
N GLY A 268 16.19 10.97 -39.66
CA GLY A 268 15.52 10.00 -38.78
C GLY A 268 13.98 10.11 -38.71
N LEU A 269 13.33 10.87 -39.60
CA LEU A 269 11.87 11.00 -39.61
C LEU A 269 11.15 9.65 -39.82
N VAL A 270 11.56 8.85 -40.81
CA VAL A 270 10.85 7.59 -41.15
C VAL A 270 10.76 6.62 -39.96
N PRO A 271 11.84 6.33 -39.20
CA PRO A 271 11.74 5.58 -37.94
C PRO A 271 10.86 6.26 -36.86
N ALA A 272 10.74 7.58 -36.84
CA ALA A 272 9.87 8.28 -35.88
C ALA A 272 8.38 8.11 -36.21
N LEU A 273 8.02 8.20 -37.50
CA LEU A 273 6.66 8.00 -38.02
C LEU A 273 6.21 6.53 -37.87
N LEU A 274 7.02 5.55 -38.30
CA LEU A 274 6.73 4.11 -38.12
C LEU A 274 6.47 3.69 -36.66
N ARG A 275 6.94 4.50 -35.69
CA ARG A 275 6.79 4.31 -34.25
C ARG A 275 5.63 5.15 -33.66
N ALA A 276 5.07 6.11 -34.39
CA ALA A 276 4.10 7.07 -33.89
C ALA A 276 2.65 6.57 -33.97
N MET A 277 2.21 6.10 -35.14
CA MET A 277 0.85 5.61 -35.36
C MET A 277 0.41 4.54 -34.34
N PRO A 278 1.18 3.45 -34.07
CA PRO A 278 0.73 2.40 -33.15
C PRO A 278 0.63 2.88 -31.70
N VAL A 279 1.60 3.69 -31.26
CA VAL A 279 1.67 4.20 -29.88
C VAL A 279 0.55 5.22 -29.63
N SER A 280 0.30 6.13 -30.57
CA SER A 280 -0.73 7.16 -30.40
C SER A 280 -2.14 6.57 -30.56
N ALA A 281 -2.33 5.59 -31.44
CA ALA A 281 -3.59 4.85 -31.56
C ALA A 281 -3.94 4.10 -30.27
N GLY A 282 -2.99 3.35 -29.69
CA GLY A 282 -3.20 2.64 -28.42
C GLY A 282 -3.48 3.58 -27.24
N THR A 283 -2.78 4.73 -27.18
CA THR A 283 -2.95 5.71 -26.10
C THR A 283 -4.34 6.35 -26.10
N PHE A 284 -4.89 6.69 -27.28
CA PHE A 284 -6.26 7.22 -27.35
C PHE A 284 -7.35 6.14 -27.22
N ALA A 285 -7.10 4.92 -27.71
CA ALA A 285 -8.01 3.79 -27.51
C ALA A 285 -8.22 3.48 -26.02
N THR A 286 -7.14 3.37 -25.24
CA THR A 286 -7.22 3.16 -23.78
C THR A 286 -7.93 4.33 -23.06
N ALA A 287 -7.64 5.57 -23.46
CA ALA A 287 -8.27 6.76 -22.87
C ALA A 287 -9.80 6.81 -23.07
N GLU A 288 -10.31 6.42 -24.24
CA GLU A 288 -11.76 6.49 -24.52
C GLU A 288 -12.51 5.21 -24.12
N LEU A 289 -11.89 4.03 -24.16
CA LEU A 289 -12.47 2.79 -23.59
C LEU A 289 -12.81 2.95 -22.10
N ARG A 290 -11.98 3.68 -21.35
CA ARG A 290 -12.24 4.08 -19.97
C ARG A 290 -13.48 4.98 -19.83
N THR A 291 -13.67 5.94 -20.74
CA THR A 291 -14.87 6.80 -20.79
C THR A 291 -16.13 6.00 -21.12
N MET A 292 -16.02 5.00 -22.00
CA MET A 292 -17.12 4.12 -22.40
C MET A 292 -17.51 3.12 -21.30
N SER A 293 -16.54 2.50 -20.61
CA SER A 293 -16.80 1.54 -19.52
C SER A 293 -17.67 2.15 -18.40
N LEU A 294 -17.39 3.42 -18.04
CA LEU A 294 -18.17 4.20 -17.06
C LEU A 294 -19.62 4.53 -17.50
N SER A 295 -20.03 4.13 -18.72
CA SER A 295 -21.36 4.41 -19.27
C SER A 295 -22.20 3.16 -19.59
N ASN A 296 -21.69 1.95 -19.30
CA ASN A 296 -22.41 0.70 -19.58
C ASN A 296 -23.74 0.60 -18.77
N PRO A 297 -24.87 0.24 -19.40
CA PRO A 297 -26.18 0.16 -18.73
C PRO A 297 -26.25 -0.87 -17.60
N HIS A 298 -25.38 -1.90 -17.57
CA HIS A 298 -25.31 -2.81 -16.41
C HIS A 298 -24.73 -2.12 -15.17
N SER A 299 -23.67 -1.33 -15.31
CA SER A 299 -23.17 -0.48 -14.22
C SER A 299 -24.17 0.61 -13.81
N GLN A 300 -24.95 1.16 -14.75
CA GLN A 300 -26.03 2.09 -14.41
C GLN A 300 -27.19 1.40 -13.67
N ARG A 301 -27.56 0.16 -14.03
CA ARG A 301 -28.53 -0.66 -13.28
C ARG A 301 -28.03 -1.00 -11.88
N LEU A 302 -26.75 -1.37 -11.73
CA LEU A 302 -26.14 -1.63 -10.43
C LEU A 302 -26.14 -0.37 -9.55
N ALA A 303 -25.79 0.78 -10.13
CA ALA A 303 -25.89 2.08 -9.46
C ALA A 303 -27.34 2.42 -9.08
N ALA A 304 -28.31 2.26 -9.98
CA ALA A 304 -29.72 2.56 -9.72
C ALA A 304 -30.37 1.62 -8.68
N LEU A 305 -29.92 0.36 -8.59
CA LEU A 305 -30.31 -0.57 -7.53
C LEU A 305 -29.74 -0.15 -6.16
N LEU A 306 -28.50 0.36 -6.12
CA LEU A 306 -27.91 0.92 -4.91
C LEU A 306 -28.54 2.28 -4.53
N SER A 307 -28.96 3.10 -5.51
CA SER A 307 -29.69 4.35 -5.28
C SER A 307 -31.12 4.16 -4.75
N ARG A 308 -31.71 2.96 -4.86
CA ARG A 308 -33.12 2.70 -4.50
C ARG A 308 -33.46 2.78 -3.01
N ARG A 309 -32.51 3.17 -2.14
CA ARG A 309 -32.77 3.44 -0.71
C ARG A 309 -33.05 4.90 -0.33
N HIS A 310 -32.86 5.89 -1.22
CA HIS A 310 -33.30 7.28 -0.98
C HIS A 310 -33.85 7.96 -2.25
N PRO A 311 -35.11 8.43 -2.26
CA PRO A 311 -35.70 9.07 -3.44
C PRO A 311 -35.54 10.59 -3.44
N ALA A 312 -34.56 11.12 -4.21
CA ALA A 312 -34.52 12.54 -4.56
C ALA A 312 -33.76 12.78 -5.89
N VAL A 313 -34.14 13.87 -6.57
CA VAL A 313 -33.45 14.49 -7.73
C VAL A 313 -33.28 13.64 -8.99
N HIS A 314 -34.33 13.63 -9.82
CA HIS A 314 -34.18 13.80 -11.27
C HIS A 314 -35.50 14.28 -11.91
N TYR A 315 -35.67 15.59 -12.11
CA TYR A 315 -36.41 16.22 -13.23
C TYR A 315 -36.52 17.73 -13.03
N ALA A 316 -35.82 18.53 -13.86
CA ALA A 316 -36.15 19.90 -14.22
C ALA A 316 -35.17 20.41 -15.28
N ASN A 317 -35.64 20.73 -16.49
CA ASN A 317 -34.85 21.38 -17.52
C ASN A 317 -35.53 22.71 -17.88
N ASN A 318 -34.82 23.82 -17.70
CA ASN A 318 -35.06 25.18 -18.22
C ASN A 318 -36.45 25.87 -18.08
N ALA A 319 -36.35 27.14 -17.65
CA ALA A 319 -37.19 28.29 -18.06
C ALA A 319 -38.66 28.39 -17.58
N SER A 320 -38.85 29.03 -16.41
CA SER A 320 -39.94 30.00 -16.17
C SER A 320 -39.67 30.86 -14.92
N LEU A 321 -38.62 31.69 -14.99
CA LEU A 321 -38.34 32.71 -13.96
C LEU A 321 -39.38 33.86 -14.05
N THR A 322 -40.45 33.81 -13.24
CA THR A 322 -41.14 35.03 -12.72
C THR A 322 -42.28 34.74 -11.72
N SER A 323 -42.95 33.58 -11.77
CA SER A 323 -44.25 33.38 -11.08
C SER A 323 -44.20 32.65 -9.71
N PHE A 324 -43.03 32.22 -9.23
CA PHE A 324 -42.94 31.31 -8.08
C PHE A 324 -42.52 31.93 -6.73
N GLN A 325 -42.37 33.26 -6.63
CA GLN A 325 -41.98 33.93 -5.36
C GLN A 325 -43.10 34.00 -4.30
N SER A 326 -44.36 33.72 -4.66
CA SER A 326 -45.51 33.87 -3.75
C SER A 326 -45.86 32.61 -2.93
N ARG A 327 -45.37 31.42 -3.31
CA ARG A 327 -45.81 30.12 -2.74
C ARG A 327 -44.77 29.34 -1.93
N TYR A 328 -43.63 29.97 -1.62
CA TYR A 328 -42.57 29.38 -0.78
C TYR A 328 -42.52 29.94 0.66
N ALA A 329 -43.55 30.68 1.08
CA ALA A 329 -43.59 31.38 2.38
C ALA A 329 -44.33 30.62 3.50
N SER A 330 -44.76 29.38 3.28
CA SER A 330 -45.69 28.67 4.19
C SER A 330 -45.36 27.20 4.49
N THR A 331 -44.18 26.70 4.09
CA THR A 331 -43.76 25.30 4.35
C THR A 331 -42.27 25.22 4.72
N THR A 332 -41.92 25.75 5.90
CA THR A 332 -40.55 25.71 6.42
C THR A 332 -40.53 25.27 7.89
N SER A 333 -40.41 23.96 8.12
CA SER A 333 -39.94 23.39 9.39
C SER A 333 -39.02 22.22 9.06
N GLY A 334 -37.71 22.41 9.30
CA GLY A 334 -36.64 21.53 8.85
C GLY A 334 -35.35 22.34 8.65
N ASN A 335 -34.26 21.91 9.30
CA ASN A 335 -33.04 22.70 9.43
C ASN A 335 -32.18 22.74 8.15
N PRO A 336 -31.33 23.79 7.99
CA PRO A 336 -30.47 23.95 6.81
C PRO A 336 -29.35 22.91 6.73
N GLU A 337 -28.88 22.60 5.51
CA GLU A 337 -27.82 21.62 5.25
C GLU A 337 -26.52 21.95 6.01
N THR A 338 -26.06 21.02 6.84
CA THR A 338 -24.80 21.14 7.58
C THR A 338 -23.59 20.82 6.69
N LEU A 339 -22.50 21.57 6.88
CA LEU A 339 -21.23 21.31 6.17
C LEU A 339 -20.52 20.07 6.75
N PRO A 340 -19.74 19.30 5.95
CA PRO A 340 -18.99 18.15 6.45
C PRO A 340 -17.92 18.55 7.49
N PRO A 341 -17.64 17.75 8.54
CA PRO A 341 -16.72 18.13 9.62
C PRO A 341 -15.35 18.64 9.15
N HIS A 342 -14.73 17.94 8.18
CA HIS A 342 -13.44 18.31 7.61
C HIS A 342 -13.44 19.65 6.83
N SER A 343 -14.56 20.38 6.69
CA SER A 343 -14.56 21.70 6.05
C SER A 343 -13.94 22.79 6.92
N LYS A 344 -13.83 22.57 8.24
CA LYS A 344 -13.11 23.46 9.18
C LYS A 344 -11.58 23.43 8.99
N LEU A 345 -11.03 22.39 8.35
CA LEU A 345 -9.58 22.20 8.22
C LEU A 345 -8.91 23.17 7.23
N PRO A 346 -7.80 23.84 7.62
CA PRO A 346 -6.95 24.58 6.70
C PRO A 346 -6.47 23.71 5.52
N LEU A 347 -6.58 24.22 4.29
CA LEU A 347 -6.23 23.49 3.05
C LEU A 347 -4.79 22.91 3.07
N LYS A 348 -3.85 23.54 3.79
CA LYS A 348 -2.47 23.05 3.98
C LYS A 348 -2.42 21.79 4.85
N ILE A 349 -3.29 21.65 5.85
CA ILE A 349 -3.43 20.43 6.67
C ILE A 349 -4.18 19.38 5.86
N LEU A 350 -5.33 19.74 5.29
CA LEU A 350 -6.20 18.86 4.49
C LEU A 350 -5.47 18.15 3.33
N LEU A 351 -4.55 18.84 2.64
CA LEU A 351 -3.71 18.25 1.59
C LEU A 351 -2.59 17.34 2.12
N ARG A 352 -2.14 17.51 3.37
CA ARG A 352 -1.18 16.61 4.03
C ARG A 352 -1.87 15.36 4.55
N SER A 353 -3.01 15.49 5.23
CA SER A 353 -3.84 14.33 5.62
C SER A 353 -4.24 13.49 4.41
N LEU A 354 -4.64 14.12 3.28
CA LEU A 354 -4.92 13.37 2.04
C LEU A 354 -3.67 12.65 1.47
N LEU A 355 -2.48 13.22 1.58
CA LEU A 355 -1.24 12.58 1.13
C LEU A 355 -0.90 11.37 2.01
N VAL A 356 -0.88 11.55 3.32
CA VAL A 356 -0.52 10.51 4.29
C VAL A 356 -1.54 9.37 4.25
N ALA A 357 -2.83 9.66 4.41
CA ALA A 357 -3.89 8.65 4.28
C ALA A 357 -3.88 7.97 2.90
N THR A 358 -3.39 8.59 1.82
CA THR A 358 -3.22 7.94 0.52
C THR A 358 -2.08 6.93 0.48
N ILE A 359 -1.00 7.17 1.23
CA ILE A 359 0.12 6.24 1.40
C ILE A 359 -0.29 5.10 2.35
N SER A 360 -0.78 5.44 3.54
CA SER A 360 -1.19 4.49 4.59
C SER A 360 -2.29 3.54 4.12
N SER A 361 -3.25 4.03 3.31
CA SER A 361 -4.34 3.19 2.75
C SER A 361 -3.97 2.22 1.64
N HIS A 362 -2.73 2.23 1.15
CA HIS A 362 -2.39 1.48 -0.06
C HIS A 362 -1.33 0.41 0.22
N ARG A 363 -1.75 -0.86 0.28
CA ARG A 363 -0.88 -2.03 0.59
C ARG A 363 0.44 -2.05 -0.19
N ILE A 364 0.46 -1.58 -1.45
CA ILE A 364 1.66 -1.55 -2.32
C ILE A 364 2.56 -0.32 -2.05
N LEU A 365 2.04 0.76 -1.44
CA LEU A 365 2.84 1.94 -1.08
C LEU A 365 3.36 1.86 0.36
N LEU A 366 2.55 1.32 1.27
CA LEU A 366 2.85 1.25 2.71
C LEU A 366 4.19 0.55 2.97
N GLY A 367 4.36 -0.71 2.52
CA GLY A 367 5.61 -1.47 2.70
C GLY A 367 6.87 -0.73 2.22
N PRO A 368 6.92 -0.26 0.96
CA PRO A 368 8.02 0.56 0.46
C PRO A 368 8.23 1.88 1.21
N SER A 369 7.16 2.57 1.65
CA SER A 369 7.30 3.83 2.38
C SER A 369 7.87 3.64 3.80
N LEU A 370 7.46 2.59 4.52
CA LEU A 370 8.05 2.18 5.80
C LEU A 370 9.51 1.77 5.63
N ALA A 371 9.83 1.00 4.59
CA ALA A 371 11.22 0.62 4.27
C ALA A 371 12.10 1.83 3.93
N ILE A 372 11.55 2.85 3.26
CA ILE A 372 12.23 4.12 3.00
C ILE A 372 12.42 4.90 4.31
N LEU A 373 11.42 4.98 5.18
CA LEU A 373 11.54 5.65 6.48
C LEU A 373 12.66 4.99 7.33
N LYS A 374 12.66 3.65 7.46
CA LYS A 374 13.75 2.92 8.14
C LYS A 374 15.13 3.21 7.55
N PHE A 375 15.26 3.15 6.22
CA PHE A 375 16.51 3.44 5.53
C PHE A 375 17.02 4.88 5.77
N LEU A 376 16.13 5.83 6.04
CA LEU A 376 16.46 7.23 6.34
C LEU A 376 16.67 7.53 7.84
N ASN A 377 16.44 6.56 8.73
CA ASN A 377 16.60 6.70 10.19
C ASN A 377 18.05 6.42 10.71
N ASP A 378 18.96 6.03 9.81
CA ASP A 378 20.33 5.64 10.15
C ASP A 378 21.32 6.81 9.97
N SER A 379 21.66 7.47 11.07
CA SER A 379 22.66 8.57 11.16
C SER A 379 24.09 8.20 10.73
N HIS A 380 24.38 6.90 10.61
CA HIS A 380 25.67 6.37 10.13
C HIS A 380 25.78 6.31 8.59
N ARG A 381 24.72 6.65 7.83
CA ARG A 381 24.72 6.62 6.36
C ARG A 381 25.38 7.86 5.75
N ALA A 382 25.80 7.75 4.49
CA ALA A 382 26.43 8.85 3.77
C ALA A 382 25.50 10.07 3.61
N TRP A 383 26.05 11.28 3.71
CA TRP A 383 25.32 12.56 3.92
C TRP A 383 24.08 12.80 3.03
N VAL A 384 24.02 12.22 1.83
CA VAL A 384 22.88 12.35 0.90
C VAL A 384 21.59 11.74 1.47
N PHE A 385 21.70 10.68 2.27
CA PHE A 385 20.58 9.92 2.83
C PHE A 385 20.34 10.19 4.34
N ASP A 386 21.20 11.01 4.94
CA ASP A 386 21.12 11.40 6.35
C ASP A 386 20.12 12.56 6.51
N VAL A 387 19.07 12.34 7.31
CA VAL A 387 17.97 13.29 7.53
C VAL A 387 18.36 14.50 8.39
N GLN A 388 19.40 14.40 9.24
CA GLN A 388 19.92 15.57 9.96
C GLN A 388 20.89 16.36 9.09
N ARG A 389 21.81 15.69 8.38
CA ARG A 389 22.87 16.36 7.60
C ARG A 389 22.39 16.92 6.26
N ASN A 390 21.36 16.36 5.62
CA ASN A 390 20.84 16.86 4.33
C ASN A 390 19.64 17.82 4.53
N PRO A 391 19.83 19.15 4.41
CA PRO A 391 18.77 20.13 4.67
C PRO A 391 17.61 20.07 3.66
N LEU A 392 17.82 19.52 2.45
CA LEU A 392 16.74 19.35 1.47
C LEU A 392 15.86 18.15 1.84
N LEU A 393 16.48 17.03 2.23
CA LEU A 393 15.78 15.83 2.68
C LEU A 393 15.02 16.11 3.98
N HIS A 394 15.69 16.75 4.94
CA HIS A 394 15.09 17.28 6.17
C HIS A 394 13.86 18.14 5.85
N ALA A 395 14.02 19.18 5.02
CA ALA A 395 12.93 20.10 4.70
C ALA A 395 11.77 19.48 3.92
N ILE A 396 11.99 18.36 3.21
CA ILE A 396 10.92 17.56 2.61
C ILE A 396 10.19 16.77 3.69
N LEU A 397 10.91 15.88 4.42
CA LEU A 397 10.32 14.98 5.40
C LEU A 397 9.61 15.75 6.54
N LYS A 398 10.22 16.85 6.99
CA LYS A 398 9.63 17.76 7.98
C LYS A 398 8.26 18.29 7.51
N LYS A 399 8.19 18.76 6.26
CA LYS A 399 6.98 19.40 5.71
C LYS A 399 5.90 18.42 5.26
N THR A 400 6.24 17.19 4.87
CA THR A 400 5.26 16.18 4.43
C THR A 400 4.77 15.28 5.55
N MET A 401 5.67 14.75 6.39
CA MET A 401 5.33 13.74 7.41
C MET A 401 5.39 14.29 8.84
N TYR A 402 6.50 14.91 9.25
CA TYR A 402 6.69 15.31 10.65
C TYR A 402 5.64 16.31 11.13
N ASN A 403 5.48 17.44 10.44
CA ASN A 403 4.48 18.47 10.73
C ASN A 403 3.02 18.02 10.45
N HIS A 404 2.75 16.73 10.20
CA HIS A 404 1.40 16.15 10.22
C HIS A 404 1.06 15.55 11.59
N PHE A 405 2.03 14.92 12.25
CA PHE A 405 1.85 14.26 13.56
C PHE A 405 2.43 15.07 14.75
N CYS A 406 3.39 15.95 14.49
CA CYS A 406 4.22 16.61 15.50
C CYS A 406 4.07 18.14 15.47
N ALA A 407 4.24 18.79 16.62
CA ALA A 407 4.03 20.24 16.77
C ALA A 407 5.13 21.10 16.13
N GLY A 408 6.38 20.61 16.13
CA GLY A 408 7.54 21.36 15.69
C GLY A 408 8.83 20.82 16.29
N GLU A 409 9.94 21.51 16.03
CA GLU A 409 11.26 21.24 16.62
C GLU A 409 11.74 22.37 17.55
N SER A 410 10.98 23.45 17.68
CA SER A 410 11.37 24.62 18.47
C SER A 410 10.18 25.25 19.19
N ARG A 411 10.47 25.93 20.31
CA ARG A 411 9.49 26.62 21.16
C ARG A 411 8.50 27.49 20.36
N HIS A 412 8.97 28.15 19.31
CA HIS A 412 8.14 28.99 18.43
C HIS A 412 7.23 28.19 17.48
N GLU A 413 7.71 27.09 16.88
CA GLU A 413 6.86 26.22 16.05
C GLU A 413 5.77 25.53 16.89
N VAL A 414 6.11 25.08 18.09
CA VAL A 414 5.17 24.38 18.99
C VAL A 414 4.06 25.33 19.46
N THR A 415 4.42 26.48 20.02
CA THR A 415 3.44 27.49 20.48
C THR A 415 2.59 28.04 19.33
N SER A 416 3.17 28.25 18.14
CA SER A 416 2.40 28.61 16.94
C SER A 416 1.40 27.52 16.53
N THR A 417 1.71 26.23 16.71
CA THR A 417 0.81 25.12 16.38
C THR A 417 -0.30 24.96 17.42
N ILE A 418 -0.01 25.12 18.72
CA ILE A 418 -1.02 25.18 19.79
C ILE A 418 -2.01 26.34 19.52
N ALA A 419 -1.50 27.51 19.13
CA ALA A 419 -2.31 28.66 18.75
C ALA A 419 -3.07 28.49 17.41
N GLU A 420 -2.69 27.56 16.53
CA GLU A 420 -3.51 27.16 15.36
C GLU A 420 -4.62 26.19 15.78
N ILE A 421 -4.35 25.29 16.74
CA ILE A 421 -5.33 24.34 17.28
C ILE A 421 -6.42 25.04 18.09
N LYS A 422 -6.09 25.90 19.07
CA LYS A 422 -7.10 26.68 19.81
C LYS A 422 -7.97 27.54 18.88
N ARG A 423 -7.40 28.06 17.78
CA ARG A 423 -8.12 28.82 16.73
C ARG A 423 -9.06 27.97 15.85
N MET A 424 -8.93 26.64 15.87
CA MET A 424 -9.86 25.72 15.18
C MET A 424 -11.06 25.29 16.07
N GLY A 425 -11.13 25.77 17.31
CA GLY A 425 -12.22 25.51 18.25
C GLY A 425 -11.91 24.50 19.37
N PHE A 426 -10.71 23.92 19.38
CA PHE A 426 -10.28 23.02 20.46
C PHE A 426 -10.07 23.79 21.78
N ARG A 427 -10.47 23.20 22.91
CA ARG A 427 -10.35 23.80 24.26
C ARG A 427 -8.89 23.96 24.66
N GLY A 428 -8.07 22.94 24.41
CA GLY A 428 -6.65 22.93 24.73
C GLY A 428 -5.82 21.94 23.92
N ALA A 429 -4.52 21.98 24.13
CA ALA A 429 -3.54 21.04 23.62
C ALA A 429 -3.02 20.14 24.75
N ILE A 430 -2.84 18.85 24.48
CA ILE A 430 -1.97 17.99 25.29
C ILE A 430 -0.59 18.00 24.63
N LEU A 431 0.47 18.30 25.39
CA LEU A 431 1.84 18.32 24.88
C LEU A 431 2.71 17.34 25.65
N THR A 432 3.42 16.47 24.94
CA THR A 432 4.43 15.56 25.51
C THR A 432 5.82 15.84 24.94
N TYR A 433 6.84 15.71 25.79
CA TYR A 433 8.26 15.77 25.42
C TYR A 433 8.74 14.36 25.05
N ALA A 434 9.24 14.17 23.83
CA ALA A 434 9.52 12.84 23.30
C ALA A 434 10.90 12.29 23.73
N ARG A 435 11.00 11.82 24.98
CA ARG A 435 12.16 11.11 25.53
C ARG A 435 11.68 9.90 26.36
N GLU A 436 12.15 8.71 26.01
CA GLU A 436 11.64 7.42 26.52
C GLU A 436 12.72 6.33 26.36
N ILE A 437 12.65 5.27 27.16
CA ILE A 437 13.50 4.08 27.04
C ILE A 437 12.60 2.87 26.84
N VAL A 438 12.63 2.26 25.64
CA VAL A 438 11.86 1.06 25.35
C VAL A 438 12.75 -0.17 25.51
N VAL A 439 12.47 -0.99 26.52
CA VAL A 439 13.11 -2.31 26.68
C VAL A 439 12.40 -3.31 25.77
N ASP A 440 13.15 -4.02 24.93
CA ASP A 440 12.61 -5.08 24.07
C ASP A 440 12.71 -6.45 24.76
N ASN A 441 11.56 -6.96 25.19
CA ASN A 441 11.38 -8.26 25.85
C ASN A 441 11.79 -9.48 24.98
N THR A 442 12.18 -9.26 23.71
CA THR A 442 12.60 -10.33 22.79
C THR A 442 14.11 -10.40 22.55
N THR A 443 14.88 -9.37 22.95
CA THR A 443 16.34 -9.29 22.72
C THR A 443 17.19 -9.08 23.97
N GLU A 444 16.61 -8.64 25.10
CA GLU A 444 17.34 -8.12 26.27
C GLU A 444 18.15 -6.83 25.96
N GLU A 445 17.88 -6.14 24.84
CA GLU A 445 18.53 -4.87 24.48
C GLU A 445 17.68 -3.66 24.89
N GLU A 446 18.28 -2.68 25.58
CA GLU A 446 17.65 -1.41 25.94
C GLU A 446 17.65 -0.44 24.74
N SER A 447 16.49 -0.19 24.14
CA SER A 447 16.37 0.73 23.00
C SER A 447 15.99 2.16 23.44
N GLY A 448 16.94 2.83 24.14
CA GLY A 448 16.83 4.24 24.52
C GLY A 448 17.65 5.18 23.64
N ARG A 449 17.02 5.85 22.66
CA ARG A 449 17.69 6.93 21.88
C ARG A 449 17.64 8.25 22.66
N GLY A 450 18.81 8.68 23.15
CA GLY A 450 18.95 9.89 23.97
C GLY A 450 20.17 9.85 24.90
N LEU A 451 20.69 8.65 25.18
CA LEU A 451 22.00 8.47 25.80
C LEU A 451 23.10 8.82 24.80
N LYS A 452 23.98 9.76 25.19
CA LYS A 452 25.40 9.62 24.83
C LYS A 452 25.95 8.42 25.62
N GLU A 453 26.93 7.73 25.05
CA GLU A 453 27.78 6.82 25.82
C GLU A 453 28.34 7.58 27.03
N MET A 454 28.04 7.11 28.24
CA MET A 454 28.70 7.55 29.46
C MET A 454 29.54 6.39 29.97
N ASP A 455 30.83 6.65 30.18
CA ASP A 455 31.77 5.67 30.72
C ASP A 455 31.36 5.19 32.12
N SER A 456 31.77 3.96 32.42
CA SER A 456 31.47 3.30 33.69
C SER A 456 32.09 4.01 34.89
N ALA A 457 31.31 4.11 35.97
CA ALA A 457 31.75 4.31 37.36
C ALA A 457 32.54 5.61 37.66
N SER A 458 31.81 6.66 38.02
CA SER A 458 32.30 7.68 38.95
C SER A 458 31.18 8.05 39.93
N GLU A 459 31.54 8.28 41.20
CA GLU A 459 30.61 8.71 42.24
C GLU A 459 30.28 10.20 42.02
N ILE A 460 29.04 10.52 41.65
CA ILE A 460 28.54 11.89 41.42
C ILE A 460 27.17 12.02 42.08
N GLU A 461 26.93 13.13 42.79
CA GLU A 461 25.74 13.35 43.63
C GLU A 461 24.43 13.63 42.84
N SER A 462 24.45 13.58 41.51
CA SER A 462 23.32 13.93 40.64
C SER A 462 23.30 13.11 39.35
N ASP A 463 22.16 12.49 39.03
CA ASP A 463 21.92 11.77 37.77
C ASP A 463 21.60 12.77 36.63
N ALA A 464 22.46 12.81 35.61
CA ALA A 464 22.31 13.68 34.46
C ALA A 464 21.11 13.32 33.55
N GLY A 465 20.59 12.10 33.64
CA GLY A 465 19.35 11.68 32.98
C GLY A 465 18.13 12.39 33.56
N ILE A 466 18.04 12.45 34.90
CA ILE A 466 16.95 13.10 35.63
C ILE A 466 16.94 14.60 35.39
N ASP A 467 18.10 15.26 35.44
CA ASP A 467 18.19 16.71 35.18
C ASP A 467 17.84 17.07 33.74
N ALA A 468 18.29 16.28 32.76
CA ALA A 468 17.97 16.51 31.34
C ALA A 468 16.53 16.11 30.96
N TRP A 469 15.84 15.31 31.80
CA TRP A 469 14.38 15.13 31.74
C TRP A 469 13.66 16.36 32.32
N ARG A 470 14.09 16.81 33.50
CA ARG A 470 13.54 18.00 34.21
C ARG A 470 13.62 19.25 33.34
N GLU A 471 14.75 19.51 32.68
CA GLU A 471 14.92 20.64 31.76
C GLU A 471 13.92 20.60 30.58
N GLY A 472 13.86 19.48 29.85
CA GLY A 472 12.97 19.32 28.69
C GLY A 472 11.49 19.36 29.05
N VAL A 473 11.12 18.83 30.22
CA VAL A 473 9.74 18.88 30.74
C VAL A 473 9.38 20.28 31.24
N LEU A 474 10.29 21.01 31.89
CA LEU A 474 10.06 22.41 32.28
C LEU A 474 9.98 23.35 31.07
N GLU A 475 10.79 23.16 30.02
CA GLU A 475 10.57 23.87 28.74
C GLU A 475 9.21 23.53 28.14
N THR A 476 8.79 22.27 28.22
CA THR A 476 7.46 21.83 27.74
C THR A 476 6.33 22.50 28.51
N ALA A 477 6.41 22.56 29.85
CA ALA A 477 5.47 23.28 30.70
C ALA A 477 5.48 24.80 30.42
N ASP A 478 6.65 25.38 30.15
CA ASP A 478 6.77 26.82 29.84
C ASP A 478 6.12 27.24 28.51
N MET A 479 5.82 26.28 27.61
CA MET A 479 5.04 26.51 26.39
C MET A 479 3.52 26.45 26.59
N LEU A 480 3.06 25.99 27.75
CA LEU A 480 1.63 25.81 28.02
C LEU A 480 0.96 27.10 28.52
N SER A 481 -0.35 27.15 28.28
CA SER A 481 -1.27 28.16 28.77
C SER A 481 -2.45 27.50 29.48
N GLU A 482 -3.36 28.31 30.02
CA GLU A 482 -4.54 27.83 30.74
C GLU A 482 -5.32 26.76 29.95
N GLU A 483 -5.73 25.71 30.67
CA GLU A 483 -6.42 24.52 30.17
C GLU A 483 -5.64 23.68 29.13
N ASP A 484 -4.38 23.98 28.83
CA ASP A 484 -3.49 23.00 28.18
C ASP A 484 -3.04 21.92 29.18
N ILE A 485 -2.48 20.82 28.66
CA ILE A 485 -2.20 19.61 29.43
C ILE A 485 -0.76 19.13 29.17
N LEU A 486 0.02 18.97 30.23
CA LEU A 486 1.36 18.41 30.20
C LEU A 486 1.30 16.89 30.33
N ALA A 487 1.81 16.14 29.36
CA ALA A 487 1.84 14.67 29.39
C ALA A 487 3.25 14.16 29.71
N LEU A 488 3.37 13.49 30.86
CA LEU A 488 4.62 13.02 31.47
C LEU A 488 4.81 11.52 31.30
N LYS A 489 5.96 11.11 30.74
CA LYS A 489 6.52 9.75 30.84
C LYS A 489 7.64 9.76 31.88
N LEU A 490 7.68 8.77 32.77
CA LEU A 490 8.67 8.69 33.86
C LEU A 490 9.92 7.91 33.46
N THR A 491 9.82 6.87 32.62
CA THR A 491 11.01 6.09 32.20
C THR A 491 12.05 6.93 31.44
N GLY A 492 11.61 7.99 30.76
CA GLY A 492 12.47 8.94 30.06
C GLY A 492 13.48 9.70 30.93
N ALA A 493 13.35 9.61 32.26
CA ALA A 493 14.31 10.16 33.23
C ALA A 493 15.55 9.26 33.45
N GLY A 494 15.51 7.98 33.07
CA GLY A 494 16.66 7.08 33.13
C GLY A 494 16.40 5.75 33.85
N ALA A 495 17.35 4.82 33.71
CA ALA A 495 17.23 3.45 34.22
C ALA A 495 16.98 3.37 35.74
N ALA A 496 17.56 4.27 36.55
CA ALA A 496 17.34 4.32 37.99
C ALA A 496 15.87 4.62 38.37
N VAL A 497 15.18 5.44 37.57
CA VAL A 497 13.74 5.72 37.75
C VAL A 497 12.90 4.51 37.30
N SER A 498 13.24 3.89 36.17
CA SER A 498 12.58 2.66 35.70
C SER A 498 12.71 1.50 36.70
N GLU A 499 13.90 1.27 37.28
CA GLU A 499 14.11 0.22 38.29
C GLU A 499 13.29 0.49 39.57
N ALA A 500 13.21 1.75 40.01
CA ALA A 500 12.39 2.14 41.16
C ALA A 500 10.90 1.87 40.91
N LEU A 501 10.38 2.23 39.74
CA LEU A 501 8.99 1.99 39.34
C LEU A 501 8.64 0.49 39.26
N THR A 502 9.46 -0.33 38.60
CA THR A 502 9.26 -1.79 38.52
C THR A 502 9.39 -2.44 39.89
N SER A 503 10.37 -2.03 40.69
CA SER A 503 10.56 -2.55 42.06
C SER A 503 9.53 -2.04 43.07
N ARG A 504 8.70 -1.05 42.70
CA ARG A 504 7.79 -0.29 43.58
C ARG A 504 8.51 0.29 44.81
N LYS A 505 9.76 0.72 44.63
CA LYS A 505 10.54 1.49 45.61
C LYS A 505 10.12 2.97 45.55
N PRO A 506 10.38 3.78 46.59
CA PRO A 506 10.36 5.24 46.47
C PRO A 506 11.25 5.72 45.31
N LEU A 507 10.90 6.84 44.70
CA LEU A 507 11.70 7.41 43.62
C LEU A 507 13.03 8.00 44.17
N PRO A 508 14.07 8.14 43.34
CA PRO A 508 15.25 8.92 43.73
C PRO A 508 14.84 10.34 44.15
N ALA A 509 15.42 10.87 45.24
CA ALA A 509 15.03 12.18 45.79
C ALA A 509 15.16 13.34 44.76
N GLN A 510 16.13 13.24 43.85
CA GLN A 510 16.27 14.15 42.70
C GLN A 510 15.04 14.13 41.77
N MET A 511 14.47 12.94 41.53
CA MET A 511 13.25 12.77 40.72
C MET A 511 12.00 13.25 41.46
N GLU A 512 11.90 13.04 42.78
CA GLU A 512 10.80 13.60 43.57
C GLU A 512 10.83 15.13 43.55
N SER A 513 12.01 15.75 43.66
CA SER A 513 12.18 17.20 43.49
C SER A 513 11.83 17.66 42.08
N ALA A 514 12.28 16.94 41.05
CA ALA A 514 11.97 17.26 39.65
C ALA A 514 10.47 17.22 39.37
N LEU A 515 9.76 16.21 39.89
CA LEU A 515 8.30 16.10 39.78
C LEU A 515 7.59 17.22 40.55
N ALA A 516 8.05 17.57 41.75
CA ALA A 516 7.49 18.68 42.51
C ALA A 516 7.59 20.02 41.75
N ASP A 517 8.76 20.33 41.18
CA ASP A 517 8.96 21.55 40.36
C ASP A 517 8.06 21.56 39.12
N VAL A 518 7.98 20.42 38.41
CA VAL A 518 7.15 20.28 37.21
C VAL A 518 5.67 20.44 37.53
N CYS A 519 5.19 19.83 38.62
CA CYS A 519 3.81 19.98 39.08
C CYS A 519 3.50 21.41 39.50
N SER A 520 4.39 22.07 40.25
CA SER A 520 4.26 23.48 40.61
C SER A 520 4.21 24.38 39.38
N ARG A 521 5.12 24.21 38.41
CA ARG A 521 5.13 25.00 37.17
C ARG A 521 3.88 24.78 36.31
N ALA A 522 3.37 23.56 36.21
CA ALA A 522 2.12 23.30 35.50
C ALA A 522 0.94 24.02 36.16
N VAL A 523 0.83 23.97 37.49
CA VAL A 523 -0.19 24.67 38.27
C VAL A 523 -0.06 26.20 38.14
N GLU A 524 1.16 26.76 38.18
CA GLU A 524 1.44 28.19 37.93
C GLU A 524 0.93 28.66 36.56
N ARG A 525 0.96 27.79 35.54
CA ARG A 525 0.47 28.09 34.18
C ARG A 525 -1.02 27.83 33.97
N GLY A 526 -1.74 27.32 34.98
CA GLY A 526 -3.13 26.87 34.82
C GLY A 526 -3.27 25.63 33.92
N ALA A 527 -2.21 24.84 33.80
CA ALA A 527 -2.15 23.62 33.00
C ALA A 527 -2.46 22.37 33.84
N ARG A 528 -3.08 21.37 33.21
CA ARG A 528 -3.35 20.04 33.80
C ARG A 528 -2.16 19.11 33.54
N ILE A 529 -2.09 17.99 34.24
CA ILE A 529 -0.99 17.01 34.16
C ILE A 529 -1.57 15.63 33.90
N PHE A 530 -1.10 14.96 32.85
CA PHE A 530 -1.35 13.55 32.59
C PHE A 530 -0.10 12.75 32.92
N MET A 531 -0.23 11.78 33.84
CA MET A 531 0.70 10.68 33.93
C MET A 531 0.37 9.73 32.78
N ASP A 532 1.25 9.65 31.78
CA ASP A 532 1.05 8.75 30.65
C ASP A 532 1.37 7.31 31.07
N ALA A 533 0.57 6.38 30.56
CA ALA A 533 0.79 4.97 30.85
C ALA A 533 1.89 4.40 29.96
N GLU A 534 2.72 3.54 30.55
CA GLU A 534 3.90 2.95 29.92
C GLU A 534 3.72 1.42 29.86
N GLN A 535 4.79 0.63 29.91
CA GLN A 535 4.71 -0.83 29.96
C GLN A 535 4.16 -1.32 31.32
N ILE A 536 3.47 -2.47 31.36
CA ILE A 536 2.89 -3.02 32.61
C ILE A 536 3.95 -3.33 33.68
N SER A 537 5.21 -3.49 33.29
CA SER A 537 6.38 -3.67 34.16
C SER A 537 6.66 -2.45 35.05
N VAL A 538 6.30 -1.24 34.63
CA VAL A 538 6.44 0.01 35.40
C VAL A 538 5.09 0.60 35.83
N GLN A 539 3.99 0.26 35.13
CA GLN A 539 2.69 0.88 35.34
C GLN A 539 2.20 0.91 36.81
N PRO A 540 2.33 -0.15 37.63
CA PRO A 540 1.92 -0.10 39.04
C PRO A 540 2.74 0.88 39.91
N GLY A 541 3.96 1.23 39.49
CA GLY A 541 4.75 2.30 40.10
C GLY A 541 4.26 3.68 39.66
N ILE A 542 3.96 3.84 38.36
CA ILE A 542 3.39 5.08 37.81
C ILE A 542 2.03 5.37 38.46
N ASP A 543 1.19 4.36 38.62
CA ASP A 543 -0.11 4.42 39.30
C ASP A 543 0.03 4.95 40.74
N ALA A 544 1.01 4.45 41.50
CA ALA A 544 1.26 4.87 42.87
C ALA A 544 1.71 6.34 42.95
N VAL A 545 2.62 6.76 42.06
CA VAL A 545 3.07 8.16 41.94
C VAL A 545 1.90 9.07 41.53
N ALA A 546 1.08 8.65 40.57
CA ALA A 546 -0.08 9.41 40.12
C ALA A 546 -1.12 9.60 41.23
N ILE A 547 -1.39 8.56 42.03
CA ILE A 547 -2.31 8.63 43.17
C ILE A 547 -1.78 9.55 44.28
N ASP A 548 -0.47 9.52 44.56
CA ASP A 548 0.11 10.44 45.55
C ASP A 548 0.08 11.90 45.07
N LEU A 549 0.42 12.17 43.81
CA LEU A 549 0.28 13.50 43.21
C LEU A 549 -1.18 13.97 43.18
N MET A 550 -2.15 13.08 42.91
CA MET A 550 -3.58 13.42 42.99
C MET A 550 -4.00 13.80 44.42
N ARG A 551 -3.53 13.10 45.47
CA ARG A 551 -3.79 13.51 46.87
C ARG A 551 -3.23 14.90 47.20
N ARG A 552 -2.11 15.29 46.61
CA ARG A 552 -1.45 16.59 46.84
C ARG A 552 -2.09 17.74 46.06
N PHE A 553 -2.57 17.50 44.83
CA PHE A 553 -2.96 18.56 43.89
C PHE A 553 -4.44 18.60 43.47
N ASN A 554 -5.20 17.49 43.60
CA ASN A 554 -6.61 17.44 43.20
C ASN A 554 -7.54 17.68 44.41
N THR A 555 -8.19 18.84 44.44
CA THR A 555 -9.14 19.24 45.49
C THR A 555 -10.51 19.51 44.91
N LYS A 556 -11.58 19.42 45.72
CA LYS A 556 -12.96 19.67 45.26
C LYS A 556 -13.19 21.09 44.75
N GLU A 557 -12.37 22.03 45.21
CA GLU A 557 -12.39 23.44 44.78
C GLU A 557 -11.68 23.67 43.43
N ARG A 558 -10.66 22.86 43.12
CA ARG A 558 -9.83 23.00 41.91
C ARG A 558 -10.20 22.01 40.79
N GLY A 559 -10.87 20.91 41.14
CA GLY A 559 -11.10 19.77 40.25
C GLY A 559 -9.84 18.89 40.11
N ALA A 560 -9.80 18.11 39.03
CA ALA A 560 -8.66 17.28 38.68
C ALA A 560 -7.58 18.09 37.94
N VAL A 561 -6.44 18.26 38.60
CA VAL A 561 -5.20 18.78 38.00
C VAL A 561 -4.41 17.64 37.40
N VAL A 562 -4.17 16.59 38.19
CA VAL A 562 -3.43 15.38 37.84
C VAL A 562 -4.41 14.28 37.44
N PHE A 563 -4.12 13.59 36.34
CA PHE A 563 -4.86 12.43 35.86
C PHE A 563 -3.91 11.25 35.71
N ASN A 564 -4.36 10.05 36.07
CA ASN A 564 -3.67 8.81 35.71
C ASN A 564 -4.25 8.22 34.40
N THR A 565 -3.40 7.56 33.61
CA THR A 565 -3.80 6.90 32.37
C THR A 565 -4.11 5.42 32.60
N TYR A 566 -5.33 4.99 32.26
CA TYR A 566 -5.81 3.62 32.40
C TYR A 566 -5.94 2.95 31.03
N GLN A 567 -5.32 1.78 30.87
CA GLN A 567 -5.23 1.07 29.59
C GLN A 567 -6.26 -0.07 29.51
N ALA A 568 -7.39 0.14 28.83
CA ALA A 568 -8.50 -0.82 28.76
C ALA A 568 -8.17 -2.16 28.06
N TYR A 569 -7.01 -2.29 27.40
CA TYR A 569 -6.52 -3.55 26.84
C TYR A 569 -6.02 -4.55 27.91
N LEU A 570 -5.73 -4.12 29.14
CA LEU A 570 -5.30 -5.00 30.23
C LEU A 570 -6.51 -5.59 30.95
N LYS A 571 -6.46 -6.90 31.22
CA LYS A 571 -7.48 -7.61 32.00
C LYS A 571 -7.58 -7.09 33.45
N SER A 572 -6.52 -6.49 33.99
CA SER A 572 -6.42 -5.92 35.34
C SER A 572 -6.94 -4.49 35.50
N THR A 573 -7.16 -3.75 34.41
CA THR A 573 -7.56 -2.33 34.47
C THR A 573 -8.87 -2.07 35.23
N PRO A 574 -9.95 -2.88 35.07
CA PRO A 574 -11.19 -2.66 35.82
C PRO A 574 -11.01 -2.75 37.35
N ASP A 575 -10.17 -3.67 37.82
CA ASP A 575 -9.96 -3.89 39.26
C ASP A 575 -8.95 -2.91 39.86
N THR A 576 -7.98 -2.45 39.05
CA THR A 576 -7.08 -1.33 39.41
C THR A 576 -7.87 -0.02 39.55
N LEU A 577 -8.77 0.24 38.59
CA LEU A 577 -9.66 1.40 38.65
C LEU A 577 -10.63 1.32 39.83
N ALA A 578 -11.20 0.15 40.15
CA ALA A 578 -12.03 -0.04 41.33
C ALA A 578 -11.29 0.28 42.64
N GLN A 579 -10.01 -0.11 42.75
CA GLN A 579 -9.17 0.25 43.89
C GLN A 579 -8.92 1.76 43.96
N HIS A 580 -8.66 2.43 42.84
CA HIS A 580 -8.44 3.88 42.82
C HIS A 580 -9.71 4.69 43.09
N VAL A 581 -10.89 4.23 42.65
CA VAL A 581 -12.20 4.78 43.04
C VAL A 581 -12.41 4.63 44.56
N ALA A 582 -12.05 3.49 45.15
CA ALA A 582 -12.11 3.28 46.59
C ALA A 582 -11.14 4.18 47.38
N LEU A 583 -9.93 4.43 46.85
CA LEU A 583 -8.97 5.38 47.44
C LEU A 583 -9.45 6.83 47.34
N ALA A 584 -9.98 7.27 46.20
CA ALA A 584 -10.53 8.61 46.03
C ALA A 584 -11.72 8.88 46.97
N HIS A 585 -12.58 7.87 47.18
CA HIS A 585 -13.68 7.92 48.16
C HIS A 585 -13.17 8.02 49.60
N LYS A 586 -12.18 7.18 49.97
CA LYS A 586 -11.61 7.12 51.33
C LYS A 586 -10.81 8.37 51.70
N ASP A 587 -9.95 8.82 50.79
CA ASP A 587 -8.99 9.89 51.01
C ASP A 587 -9.51 11.27 50.52
N ASN A 588 -10.73 11.30 49.94
CA ASN A 588 -11.54 12.49 49.60
C ASN A 588 -10.91 13.49 48.59
N PHE A 589 -10.12 12.99 47.64
CA PHE A 589 -9.58 13.76 46.51
C PHE A 589 -10.37 13.50 45.21
N VAL A 590 -10.28 14.42 44.22
CA VAL A 590 -10.94 14.25 42.91
C VAL A 590 -10.12 13.33 42.02
N LEU A 591 -10.70 12.23 41.52
CA LEU A 591 -9.98 11.25 40.71
C LEU A 591 -9.93 11.68 39.23
N GLY A 592 -8.73 12.00 38.73
CA GLY A 592 -8.50 12.27 37.32
C GLY A 592 -8.26 10.97 36.54
N ILE A 593 -9.15 10.63 35.61
CA ILE A 593 -9.12 9.39 34.82
C ILE A 593 -8.91 9.72 33.34
N LYS A 594 -7.75 9.37 32.78
CA LYS A 594 -7.54 9.32 31.32
C LYS A 594 -7.71 7.88 30.84
N LEU A 595 -8.78 7.58 30.10
CA LEU A 595 -9.01 6.25 29.56
C LEU A 595 -8.45 6.14 28.13
N VAL A 596 -7.59 5.14 27.90
CA VAL A 596 -7.06 4.74 26.58
C VAL A 596 -7.35 3.26 26.34
N ARG A 597 -7.15 2.77 25.10
CA ARG A 597 -7.06 1.31 24.86
C ARG A 597 -5.73 0.78 25.38
N GLY A 598 -4.62 1.29 24.85
CA GLY A 598 -3.25 0.86 25.14
C GLY A 598 -2.38 1.06 23.90
N ALA A 599 -1.06 1.10 24.06
CA ALA A 599 -0.10 1.31 22.96
C ALA A 599 0.86 0.11 22.79
N TYR A 600 1.39 -0.43 23.89
CA TYR A 600 2.47 -1.42 23.90
C TYR A 600 2.02 -2.88 23.59
N ILE A 601 0.90 -3.06 22.87
CA ILE A 601 0.25 -4.37 22.63
C ILE A 601 1.13 -5.39 21.90
N SER A 602 2.21 -4.93 21.26
CA SER A 602 3.24 -5.74 20.59
C SER A 602 4.34 -6.25 21.53
N SER A 603 4.62 -5.58 22.65
CA SER A 603 5.66 -5.95 23.63
C SER A 603 5.10 -6.50 24.95
N GLU A 604 3.82 -6.30 25.23
CA GLU A 604 3.13 -6.82 26.43
C GLU A 604 2.98 -8.36 26.44
N PRO A 605 3.17 -9.03 27.60
CA PRO A 605 2.91 -10.45 27.73
C PRO A 605 1.44 -10.81 27.44
N ARG A 606 1.25 -11.64 26.40
CA ARG A 606 -0.04 -11.94 25.75
C ARG A 606 -1.20 -12.34 26.68
N HIS A 607 -0.91 -12.91 27.84
CA HIS A 607 -1.90 -13.38 28.81
C HIS A 607 -2.53 -12.24 29.64
N MET A 608 -1.83 -11.11 29.83
CA MET A 608 -2.32 -9.96 30.61
C MET A 608 -3.22 -9.02 29.80
N ILE A 609 -3.07 -9.01 28.48
CA ILE A 609 -3.96 -8.29 27.56
C ILE A 609 -5.22 -9.12 27.21
N ASN A 610 -6.30 -8.42 26.87
CA ASN A 610 -7.58 -9.00 26.42
C ASN A 610 -7.41 -9.93 25.20
N ASP A 611 -8.31 -10.90 25.07
CA ASP A 611 -8.13 -11.97 24.08
C ASP A 611 -8.48 -11.54 22.65
N THR A 612 -9.29 -10.48 22.47
CA THR A 612 -9.59 -9.89 21.16
C THR A 612 -9.62 -8.35 21.22
N LYS A 613 -9.55 -7.71 20.04
CA LYS A 613 -9.84 -6.27 19.91
C LYS A 613 -11.25 -5.93 20.41
N GLN A 614 -12.24 -6.76 20.09
CA GLN A 614 -13.62 -6.52 20.51
C GLN A 614 -13.74 -6.51 22.03
N ALA A 615 -13.13 -7.47 22.74
CA ALA A 615 -13.09 -7.46 24.21
C ALA A 615 -12.42 -6.20 24.80
N THR A 616 -11.48 -5.58 24.08
CA THR A 616 -10.87 -4.29 24.46
C THR A 616 -11.79 -3.10 24.18
N ASP A 617 -12.54 -3.13 23.08
CA ASP A 617 -13.59 -2.13 22.79
C ASP A 617 -14.73 -2.21 23.82
N ASP A 618 -15.17 -3.43 24.14
CA ASP A 618 -16.21 -3.71 25.13
C ASP A 618 -15.75 -3.26 26.53
N SER A 619 -14.52 -3.58 26.94
CA SER A 619 -13.96 -3.11 28.21
C SER A 619 -13.88 -1.58 28.29
N TYR A 620 -13.38 -0.92 27.23
CA TYR A 620 -13.30 0.54 27.14
C TYR A 620 -14.69 1.19 27.24
N ASP A 621 -15.65 0.73 26.43
CA ASP A 621 -17.02 1.25 26.41
C ASP A 621 -17.75 0.96 27.74
N SER A 622 -17.49 -0.19 28.37
CA SER A 622 -18.06 -0.56 29.68
C SER A 622 -17.57 0.36 30.79
N ILE A 623 -16.25 0.58 30.88
CA ILE A 623 -15.65 1.48 31.87
C ILE A 623 -16.18 2.91 31.67
N ALA A 624 -16.16 3.42 30.44
CA ALA A 624 -16.67 4.77 30.15
C ALA A 624 -18.16 4.92 30.53
N ARG A 625 -18.99 3.93 30.20
CA ARG A 625 -20.43 3.88 30.53
C ARG A 625 -20.69 3.86 32.03
N GLU A 626 -19.91 3.10 32.80
CA GLU A 626 -20.08 2.93 34.25
C GLU A 626 -19.63 4.17 35.02
N LEU A 627 -18.50 4.77 34.64
CA LEU A 627 -18.04 6.06 35.18
C LEU A 627 -19.03 7.19 34.86
N LEU A 628 -19.48 7.33 33.60
CA LEU A 628 -20.50 8.31 33.21
C LEU A 628 -21.85 8.07 33.91
N SER A 629 -22.17 6.82 34.21
CA SER A 629 -23.36 6.47 35.00
C SER A 629 -23.24 6.88 36.48
N GLN A 630 -22.04 7.20 36.96
CA GLN A 630 -21.68 7.29 38.37
C GLN A 630 -22.01 6.00 39.13
N GLY A 631 -21.74 4.84 38.51
CA GLY A 631 -22.01 3.51 39.07
C GLY A 631 -20.93 2.53 38.67
N TYR A 632 -19.96 2.28 39.55
CA TYR A 632 -18.77 1.46 39.29
C TYR A 632 -18.51 0.48 40.44
N ARG A 633 -18.59 -0.82 40.16
CA ARG A 633 -18.59 -1.89 41.19
C ARG A 633 -19.58 -1.56 42.34
N ASP A 634 -19.11 -1.45 43.57
CA ASP A 634 -19.94 -1.21 44.78
C ASP A 634 -20.29 0.28 45.03
N TYR A 635 -19.82 1.19 44.17
CA TYR A 635 -19.96 2.64 44.33
C TYR A 635 -21.03 3.18 43.39
N GLY A 636 -21.99 3.95 43.92
CA GLY A 636 -23.06 4.60 43.17
C GLY A 636 -24.23 3.71 42.75
N VAL A 637 -24.22 2.43 43.13
CA VAL A 637 -25.35 1.50 42.93
C VAL A 637 -26.38 1.62 44.07
N PRO A 638 -27.68 1.29 43.85
CA PRO A 638 -28.69 1.30 44.91
C PRO A 638 -28.31 0.39 46.09
N GLY A 639 -28.16 0.97 47.29
CA GLY A 639 -27.67 0.27 48.49
C GLY A 639 -26.15 0.15 48.61
N GLY A 640 -25.39 0.65 47.63
CA GLY A 640 -23.93 0.74 47.66
C GLY A 640 -23.39 1.99 48.37
N LYS A 641 -22.09 2.25 48.21
CA LYS A 641 -21.42 3.45 48.74
C LYS A 641 -21.70 4.67 47.86
N SER A 642 -21.56 5.88 48.40
CA SER A 642 -21.57 7.11 47.58
C SER A 642 -20.44 7.10 46.56
N PHE A 643 -20.70 7.58 45.34
CA PHE A 643 -19.69 7.69 44.29
C PHE A 643 -18.76 8.89 44.57
N PRO A 644 -17.43 8.78 44.37
CA PRO A 644 -16.50 9.90 44.56
C PRO A 644 -16.55 10.90 43.39
N ASP A 645 -16.01 12.10 43.60
CA ASP A 645 -15.86 13.11 42.56
C ASP A 645 -14.77 12.71 41.56
N ILE A 646 -15.09 12.70 40.26
CA ILE A 646 -14.17 12.28 39.17
C ILE A 646 -14.22 13.24 37.97
N GLU A 647 -13.11 13.35 37.24
CA GLU A 647 -13.07 13.91 35.88
C GLU A 647 -12.59 12.83 34.90
N LEU A 648 -13.26 12.71 33.74
CA LEU A 648 -13.03 11.64 32.77
C LEU A 648 -12.56 12.20 31.42
N PHE A 649 -11.35 11.85 31.02
CA PHE A 649 -10.78 12.13 29.71
C PHE A 649 -10.81 10.87 28.83
N LEU A 650 -11.59 10.89 27.74
CA LEU A 650 -11.67 9.80 26.77
C LEU A 650 -10.71 10.02 25.60
N ALA A 651 -9.61 9.26 25.58
CA ALA A 651 -8.59 9.31 24.54
C ALA A 651 -8.78 8.15 23.54
N THR A 652 -9.49 8.44 22.44
CA THR A 652 -9.91 7.41 21.46
C THR A 652 -10.16 8.00 20.08
N HIS A 653 -9.70 7.29 19.05
CA HIS A 653 -10.01 7.53 17.63
C HIS A 653 -11.26 6.78 17.14
N ASN A 654 -11.84 5.88 17.96
CA ASN A 654 -13.07 5.19 17.61
C ASN A 654 -14.28 6.13 17.75
N LYS A 655 -14.90 6.48 16.61
CA LYS A 655 -16.07 7.36 16.52
C LYS A 655 -17.26 6.84 17.32
N ASP A 656 -17.49 5.53 17.34
CA ASP A 656 -18.67 4.94 17.96
C ASP A 656 -18.57 5.01 19.49
N SER A 657 -17.41 4.69 20.07
CA SER A 657 -17.11 4.89 21.50
C SER A 657 -17.35 6.34 21.94
N VAL A 658 -16.92 7.31 21.11
CA VAL A 658 -17.09 8.76 21.38
C VAL A 658 -18.55 9.17 21.35
N LEU A 659 -19.30 8.76 20.31
CA LEU A 659 -20.70 9.13 20.15
C LEU A 659 -21.59 8.49 21.23
N LYS A 660 -21.36 7.22 21.60
CA LYS A 660 -22.02 6.54 22.72
C LYS A 660 -21.83 7.31 24.04
N ALA A 661 -20.60 7.71 24.34
CA ALA A 661 -20.27 8.44 25.57
C ALA A 661 -20.93 9.82 25.61
N ASN A 662 -20.92 10.56 24.49
CA ASN A 662 -21.59 11.86 24.40
C ASN A 662 -23.12 11.72 24.49
N GLU A 663 -23.72 10.75 23.78
CA GLU A 663 -25.16 10.48 23.84
C GLU A 663 -25.61 10.15 25.28
N LEU A 664 -24.84 9.34 26.02
CA LEU A 664 -25.11 9.03 27.42
C LEU A 664 -25.04 10.27 28.32
N GLN A 665 -24.02 11.12 28.15
CA GLN A 665 -23.87 12.36 28.91
C GLN A 665 -25.04 13.33 28.65
N GLN A 666 -25.40 13.58 27.39
CA GLN A 666 -26.52 14.45 27.01
C GLN A 666 -27.87 13.88 27.48
N THR A 667 -28.04 12.55 27.43
CA THR A 667 -29.24 11.89 27.97
C THR A 667 -29.38 12.11 29.48
N ARG A 668 -28.29 11.91 30.25
CA ARG A 668 -28.29 12.15 31.70
C ARG A 668 -28.59 13.62 32.05
N ALA A 669 -28.08 14.56 31.26
CA ALA A 669 -28.34 15.99 31.45
C ALA A 669 -29.83 16.31 31.29
N LYS A 670 -30.47 15.78 30.24
CA LYS A 670 -31.92 15.90 29.98
C LYS A 670 -32.79 15.22 31.03
N GLU A 671 -32.29 14.16 31.64
CA GLU A 671 -32.92 13.49 32.78
C GLU A 671 -32.68 14.21 34.13
N GLY A 672 -31.96 15.32 34.15
CA GLY A 672 -31.62 16.06 35.38
C GLY A 672 -30.70 15.30 36.33
N LYS A 673 -29.99 14.27 35.85
CA LYS A 673 -29.09 13.43 36.66
C LYS A 673 -27.74 14.12 36.86
N ALA A 674 -27.09 13.80 37.97
CA ALA A 674 -25.72 14.27 38.25
C ALA A 674 -24.77 13.90 37.10
N LEU A 675 -23.98 14.89 36.66
CA LEU A 675 -23.01 14.75 35.58
C LEU A 675 -21.59 14.69 36.16
N ILE A 676 -20.69 13.99 35.48
CA ILE A 676 -19.24 14.15 35.67
C ILE A 676 -18.68 15.07 34.57
N LYS A 677 -17.55 15.73 34.79
CA LYS A 677 -16.86 16.45 33.70
C LYS A 677 -16.22 15.43 32.76
N ILE A 678 -16.58 15.50 31.49
CA ILE A 678 -16.04 14.65 30.42
C ILE A 678 -15.32 15.50 29.36
N GLN A 679 -14.17 15.00 28.92
CA GLN A 679 -13.30 15.63 27.92
C GLN A 679 -12.90 14.58 26.87
N TYR A 680 -12.70 15.01 25.62
CA TYR A 680 -12.37 14.11 24.51
C TYR A 680 -11.03 14.45 23.86
N GLY A 681 -10.22 13.45 23.53
CA GLY A 681 -8.91 13.63 22.89
C GLY A 681 -8.59 12.67 21.76
N GLN A 682 -7.92 13.19 20.73
CA GLN A 682 -7.30 12.42 19.65
C GLN A 682 -5.85 12.88 19.41
N LEU A 683 -5.02 12.01 18.84
CA LEU A 683 -3.67 12.40 18.37
C LEU A 683 -3.76 13.41 17.20
N LEU A 684 -2.76 14.28 17.09
CA LEU A 684 -2.61 15.20 15.95
C LEU A 684 -2.40 14.41 14.65
N GLY A 685 -3.14 14.79 13.61
CA GLY A 685 -3.10 14.17 12.28
C GLY A 685 -3.98 12.93 12.10
N MET A 686 -4.50 12.34 13.18
CA MET A 686 -5.21 11.06 13.16
C MET A 686 -6.69 11.21 13.52
N ALA A 687 -7.56 10.52 12.76
CA ALA A 687 -9.02 10.51 12.87
C ALA A 687 -9.64 11.91 13.08
N ASP A 688 -9.20 12.87 12.26
CA ASP A 688 -9.69 14.26 12.34
C ASP A 688 -11.22 14.34 12.12
N GLU A 689 -11.84 13.35 11.44
CA GLU A 689 -13.29 13.24 11.32
C GLU A 689 -14.00 13.26 12.69
N VAL A 690 -13.45 12.54 13.68
CA VAL A 690 -14.02 12.43 15.03
C VAL A 690 -13.88 13.75 15.77
N SER A 691 -12.67 14.33 15.76
CA SER A 691 -12.39 15.61 16.39
C SER A 691 -13.29 16.73 15.87
N PHE A 692 -13.42 16.84 14.55
CA PHE A 692 -14.26 17.89 13.95
C PHE A 692 -15.76 17.60 14.03
N SER A 693 -16.18 16.33 14.16
CA SER A 693 -17.59 15.99 14.45
C SER A 693 -17.99 16.49 15.84
N LEU A 694 -17.17 16.26 16.87
CA LEU A 694 -17.41 16.80 18.22
C LEU A 694 -17.45 18.34 18.22
N LEU A 695 -16.49 18.98 17.56
CA LEU A 695 -16.47 20.45 17.38
C LEU A 695 -17.61 20.98 16.50
N GLN A 696 -18.36 20.13 15.81
CA GLN A 696 -19.55 20.54 15.05
C GLN A 696 -20.81 20.45 15.91
N LEU A 697 -20.92 19.43 16.76
CA LEU A 697 -21.97 19.32 17.79
C LEU A 697 -21.85 20.48 18.80
N ALA A 698 -20.63 20.78 19.26
CA ALA A 698 -20.35 21.88 20.17
C ALA A 698 -20.76 23.25 19.60
N ASP A 699 -20.29 23.61 18.39
CA ASP A 699 -20.64 24.87 17.71
C ASP A 699 -22.16 25.04 17.47
N GLN A 700 -22.87 23.93 17.28
CA GLN A 700 -24.30 23.92 16.98
C GLN A 700 -25.18 23.93 18.23
N GLY A 701 -24.61 23.68 19.42
CA GLY A 701 -25.38 23.52 20.64
C GLY A 701 -26.34 22.32 20.60
N VAL A 702 -25.98 21.23 19.91
CA VAL A 702 -26.83 20.04 19.77
C VAL A 702 -26.10 18.73 20.07
N ASP A 703 -26.88 17.75 20.55
CA ASP A 703 -26.46 16.37 20.72
C ASP A 703 -26.32 15.62 19.39
N ALA A 704 -25.86 14.36 19.45
CA ALA A 704 -25.66 13.51 18.28
C ALA A 704 -26.95 13.16 17.49
N LYS A 705 -28.13 13.55 18.00
CA LYS A 705 -29.44 13.39 17.35
C LYS A 705 -30.01 14.72 16.84
N GLY A 706 -29.28 15.83 17.01
CA GLY A 706 -29.68 17.17 16.56
C GLY A 706 -30.68 17.87 17.50
N SER A 707 -30.81 17.40 18.75
CA SER A 707 -31.59 18.09 19.79
C SER A 707 -30.68 19.00 20.63
N GLU A 708 -31.22 20.05 21.25
CA GLU A 708 -30.47 21.02 22.07
C GLU A 708 -29.57 20.35 23.14
N SER A 709 -28.40 20.93 23.43
CA SER A 709 -27.30 20.28 24.18
C SER A 709 -27.14 20.86 25.58
N ASP A 710 -27.59 20.11 26.59
CA ASP A 710 -27.58 20.52 28.00
C ASP A 710 -26.23 20.31 28.72
N ALA A 711 -25.24 19.66 28.08
CA ALA A 711 -23.89 19.48 28.61
C ALA A 711 -22.79 19.96 27.63
N PRO A 712 -21.71 20.61 28.10
CA PRO A 712 -20.63 21.10 27.25
C PRO A 712 -19.75 19.97 26.70
N ILE A 713 -19.24 20.14 25.47
CA ILE A 713 -18.37 19.18 24.77
C ILE A 713 -16.96 19.78 24.66
N GLU A 714 -16.05 19.40 25.55
CA GLU A 714 -14.64 19.83 25.50
C GLU A 714 -13.78 18.89 24.65
N VAL A 715 -13.11 19.42 23.62
CA VAL A 715 -12.29 18.64 22.68
C VAL A 715 -10.85 19.14 22.65
N TYR A 716 -9.91 18.20 22.68
CA TYR A 716 -8.47 18.41 22.75
C TYR A 716 -7.74 17.64 21.63
N LYS A 717 -6.54 18.12 21.24
CA LYS A 717 -5.59 17.35 20.41
C LYS A 717 -4.31 17.10 21.19
N CYS A 718 -3.76 15.90 21.03
CA CYS A 718 -2.46 15.52 21.60
C CYS A 718 -1.33 15.70 20.58
N LEU A 719 -0.27 16.39 21.02
CA LEU A 719 0.89 16.76 20.26
C LEU A 719 2.17 16.24 20.93
N SER A 720 3.15 15.91 20.10
CA SER A 720 4.51 15.60 20.53
C SER A 720 5.49 16.54 19.83
N TRP A 721 6.61 16.84 20.50
CA TRP A 721 7.66 17.70 19.95
C TRP A 721 9.06 17.17 20.33
N GLY A 722 10.06 17.54 19.54
CA GLY A 722 11.44 17.03 19.58
C GLY A 722 12.16 17.35 18.26
N SER A 723 13.38 16.83 18.05
CA SER A 723 14.08 16.99 16.76
C SER A 723 13.68 15.90 15.75
N LEU A 724 13.75 16.20 14.45
CA LEU A 724 13.45 15.23 13.39
C LEU A 724 14.35 13.98 13.41
N GLY A 725 15.57 14.09 13.98
CA GLY A 725 16.54 12.99 14.02
C GLY A 725 16.55 12.17 15.31
N ASP A 726 16.22 12.79 16.45
CA ASP A 726 16.15 12.08 17.73
C ASP A 726 14.79 11.36 17.89
N PHE A 727 13.72 11.99 17.35
CA PHE A 727 12.33 11.57 17.54
C PHE A 727 11.59 11.27 16.21
N GLY A 728 11.91 12.01 15.15
CA GLY A 728 10.98 12.24 14.03
C GLY A 728 10.90 11.21 12.89
N VAL A 729 11.47 10.01 13.02
CA VAL A 729 11.30 8.92 12.02
C VAL A 729 10.62 7.69 12.61
N HIS A 730 10.99 7.24 13.81
CA HIS A 730 10.36 6.06 14.42
C HIS A 730 8.93 6.33 14.87
N CYS A 731 8.66 7.43 15.58
CA CYS A 731 7.28 7.81 15.94
C CYS A 731 6.39 8.10 14.71
N VAL A 732 7.00 8.54 13.59
CA VAL A 732 6.29 8.69 12.30
C VAL A 732 5.98 7.32 11.68
N GLU A 733 6.87 6.34 11.81
CA GLU A 733 6.61 4.95 11.41
C GLU A 733 5.46 4.35 12.26
N GLU A 734 5.54 4.45 13.58
CA GLU A 734 4.54 3.93 14.52
C GLU A 734 3.15 4.53 14.23
N ARG A 735 3.03 5.85 14.07
CA ARG A 735 1.73 6.49 13.77
C ARG A 735 1.20 6.16 12.39
N VAL A 736 2.07 5.99 11.38
CA VAL A 736 1.66 5.47 10.06
C VAL A 736 1.21 4.01 10.16
N MET A 737 1.81 3.22 11.07
CA MET A 737 1.39 1.85 11.35
C MET A 737 0.07 1.78 12.14
N GLU A 738 -0.14 2.63 13.14
CA GLU A 738 -1.43 2.77 13.85
C GLU A 738 -2.54 3.22 12.90
N GLU A 739 -2.29 4.26 12.09
CA GLU A 739 -3.20 4.72 11.05
C GLU A 739 -3.52 3.56 10.08
N ALA A 740 -2.52 2.80 9.64
CA ALA A 740 -2.67 1.61 8.80
C ALA A 740 -3.36 0.42 9.51
N TYR A 741 -3.39 0.37 10.84
CA TYR A 741 -4.03 -0.70 11.63
C TYR A 741 -5.52 -0.41 11.94
N ILE A 742 -5.94 0.86 11.88
CA ILE A 742 -7.36 1.28 11.96
C ILE A 742 -8.19 0.82 10.73
N PHE A 743 -7.57 0.13 9.77
CA PHE A 743 -8.16 -0.24 8.47
C PHE A 743 -9.18 -1.38 8.49
N GLN A 744 -10.42 -1.00 8.81
CA GLN A 744 -11.53 -1.35 7.93
C GLN A 744 -12.32 -0.13 7.42
N LEU A 745 -12.03 1.07 7.95
CA LEU A 745 -12.85 2.28 7.77
C LEU A 745 -12.34 3.26 6.69
N ILE A 746 -11.03 3.40 6.48
CA ILE A 746 -10.43 4.60 5.85
C ILE A 746 -10.69 4.73 4.33
N ILE A 747 -11.37 3.79 3.67
CA ILE A 747 -12.00 4.08 2.36
C ILE A 747 -13.05 5.21 2.51
N ALA A 748 -13.80 5.24 3.62
CA ALA A 748 -14.75 6.30 3.93
C ALA A 748 -14.04 7.63 4.25
N GLU A 749 -13.12 7.67 5.21
CA GLU A 749 -12.41 8.91 5.60
C GLU A 749 -11.63 9.53 4.42
N LYS A 750 -10.97 8.70 3.58
CA LYS A 750 -10.31 9.17 2.35
C LYS A 750 -11.30 9.78 1.34
N ILE A 751 -12.53 9.26 1.28
CA ILE A 751 -13.62 9.82 0.46
C ILE A 751 -14.15 11.12 1.08
N GLU A 752 -14.33 11.19 2.40
CA GLU A 752 -14.74 12.40 3.14
C GLU A 752 -13.72 13.54 2.97
N ILE A 753 -12.44 13.28 3.22
CA ILE A 753 -11.35 14.24 3.00
C ILE A 753 -11.32 14.67 1.52
N SER A 754 -11.45 13.75 0.56
CA SER A 754 -11.47 14.10 -0.87
C SER A 754 -12.69 14.95 -1.27
N LYS A 755 -13.87 14.73 -0.66
CA LYS A 755 -15.06 15.59 -0.83
C LYS A 755 -14.81 16.98 -0.25
N SER A 756 -14.22 17.07 0.95
CA SER A 756 -13.88 18.33 1.61
C SER A 756 -12.86 19.12 0.79
N VAL A 757 -11.79 18.49 0.31
CA VAL A 757 -10.81 19.14 -0.59
C VAL A 757 -11.50 19.76 -1.80
N HIS A 758 -12.47 19.06 -2.40
CA HIS A 758 -13.21 19.58 -3.55
C HIS A 758 -14.09 20.80 -3.18
N ARG A 759 -14.87 20.74 -2.09
CA ARG A 759 -15.71 21.85 -1.63
C ARG A 759 -14.88 23.06 -1.18
N THR A 760 -13.84 22.85 -0.39
CA THR A 760 -12.92 23.90 0.10
C THR A 760 -12.17 24.56 -1.05
N LEU A 761 -11.76 23.81 -2.08
CA LEU A 761 -11.17 24.39 -3.31
C LEU A 761 -12.16 25.20 -4.17
N ILE A 762 -13.47 25.06 -3.97
CA ILE A 762 -14.50 25.92 -4.59
C ILE A 762 -14.66 27.20 -3.75
N ILE A 763 -14.84 27.08 -2.43
CA ILE A 763 -14.96 28.23 -1.52
C ILE A 763 -13.72 29.14 -1.62
N VAL A 764 -12.52 28.58 -1.58
CA VAL A 764 -11.25 29.33 -1.69
C VAL A 764 -11.09 30.02 -3.06
N ARG A 765 -11.76 29.58 -4.14
CA ARG A 765 -11.80 30.35 -5.41
C ARG A 765 -12.64 31.62 -5.29
N LEU A 766 -13.74 31.57 -4.52
CA LEU A 766 -14.61 32.72 -4.28
C LEU A 766 -13.89 33.74 -3.38
N THR A 767 -13.37 33.32 -2.23
CA THR A 767 -12.68 34.21 -1.28
C THR A 767 -11.40 34.84 -1.86
N ARG A 768 -10.64 34.10 -2.68
CA ARG A 768 -9.44 34.64 -3.38
C ARG A 768 -9.76 35.69 -4.46
N ARG A 769 -11.03 35.95 -4.78
CA ARG A 769 -11.43 37.05 -5.66
C ARG A 769 -11.45 38.40 -4.92
N ALA A 770 -11.69 38.40 -3.60
CA ALA A 770 -11.68 39.61 -2.77
C ALA A 770 -10.26 40.03 -2.35
N HIS A 771 -9.45 39.08 -1.86
CA HIS A 771 -8.16 39.39 -1.21
C HIS A 771 -6.98 39.64 -2.17
N ARG A 772 -7.23 40.15 -3.38
CA ARG A 772 -6.22 40.43 -4.43
C ARG A 772 -5.89 41.92 -4.63
N SER A 773 -6.29 42.77 -3.69
CA SER A 773 -5.75 44.13 -3.54
C SER A 773 -4.62 44.14 -2.50
N LEU A 774 -3.69 45.10 -2.63
CA LEU A 774 -2.59 45.45 -1.71
C LEU A 774 -1.34 44.53 -1.66
N SER A 775 -0.43 44.78 -2.62
CA SER A 775 0.98 45.20 -2.42
C SER A 775 2.14 44.26 -1.94
N ARG A 776 3.35 44.56 -2.48
CA ARG A 776 4.72 44.09 -2.13
C ARG A 776 5.73 45.22 -2.43
N PRO A 777 6.86 45.36 -1.69
CA PRO A 777 8.25 45.18 -2.22
C PRO A 777 9.17 44.35 -1.25
N HIS A 778 10.30 43.66 -1.56
CA HIS A 778 11.58 43.90 -2.30
C HIS A 778 12.63 44.75 -1.53
N LEU A 779 13.94 44.42 -1.30
CA LEU A 779 14.92 43.34 -1.70
C LEU A 779 15.70 42.77 -0.45
N THR A 780 17.01 42.39 -0.28
CA THR A 780 18.31 42.40 -1.03
C THR A 780 19.36 41.38 -0.41
N HIS A 781 20.64 41.32 -0.90
CA HIS A 781 21.84 40.54 -0.43
C HIS A 781 23.16 41.35 -0.73
N PRO A 782 24.46 40.90 -0.64
CA PRO A 782 25.18 39.70 -0.07
C PRO A 782 26.43 40.08 0.84
N PRO A 783 27.71 39.59 0.66
CA PRO A 783 28.38 38.33 1.14
C PRO A 783 29.71 38.49 1.97
N THR A 784 30.35 37.40 2.47
CA THR A 784 31.81 36.99 2.30
C THR A 784 32.25 35.73 3.12
N THR A 785 33.54 35.30 3.04
CA THR A 785 34.21 34.03 3.52
C THR A 785 35.67 34.35 3.99
N PRO A 786 36.64 33.47 4.42
CA PRO A 786 36.79 31.99 4.34
C PRO A 786 37.49 31.23 5.54
N LEU A 787 38.10 30.06 5.24
CA LEU A 787 38.83 28.99 6.01
C LEU A 787 40.26 29.39 6.54
N PRO A 788 41.20 28.54 7.12
CA PRO A 788 41.34 27.04 7.14
C PRO A 788 42.05 26.35 8.38
N SER A 789 42.50 25.08 8.20
CA SER A 789 43.60 24.29 8.88
C SER A 789 43.32 23.46 10.17
N GLU A 790 44.01 22.35 10.54
CA GLU A 790 44.77 21.27 9.80
C GLU A 790 45.09 20.02 10.68
N SER A 791 45.19 18.81 10.08
CA SER A 791 45.99 17.60 10.50
C SER A 791 45.65 16.81 11.80
N ARG A 792 46.09 15.55 12.11
CA ARG A 792 46.51 14.30 11.37
C ARG A 792 46.69 13.08 12.36
N HIS A 793 46.95 11.86 11.81
CA HIS A 793 47.45 10.59 12.41
C HIS A 793 46.38 9.60 12.98
N LEU A 794 46.27 8.29 12.60
CA LEU A 794 47.16 7.09 12.40
C LEU A 794 47.48 6.35 13.74
N ASP A 795 47.49 5.00 13.93
CA ASP A 795 47.26 3.77 13.09
C ASP A 795 47.09 2.49 13.99
N GLY A 796 46.68 1.31 13.45
CA GLY A 796 47.06 -0.04 13.99
C GLY A 796 45.99 -1.17 14.17
N ILE A 797 46.18 -2.36 13.54
CA ILE A 797 45.35 -3.62 13.57
C ILE A 797 46.24 -4.85 13.19
N PRO A 798 46.30 -6.03 13.89
CA PRO A 798 45.57 -7.28 13.47
C PRO A 798 45.36 -8.51 14.44
N ASP A 799 44.30 -9.29 14.16
CA ASP A 799 44.09 -10.78 14.06
C ASP A 799 44.88 -11.87 14.86
N ASN A 800 44.20 -12.87 15.50
CA ASN A 800 43.76 -14.19 14.93
C ASN A 800 43.44 -15.33 15.99
N PRO A 801 42.72 -16.44 15.64
CA PRO A 801 42.28 -17.57 16.52
C PRO A 801 42.98 -18.93 16.16
N PRO A 802 42.43 -20.19 16.28
CA PRO A 802 41.26 -20.79 16.98
C PRO A 802 41.53 -22.15 17.72
N ASN A 803 40.50 -22.87 18.23
CA ASN A 803 40.50 -24.35 18.37
C ASN A 803 39.09 -25.00 18.53
N MET A 804 38.91 -26.30 18.20
CA MET A 804 37.69 -27.12 18.42
C MET A 804 37.96 -28.63 18.55
N ALA A 805 37.53 -29.26 19.67
CA ALA A 805 37.12 -30.67 19.76
C ALA A 805 36.39 -30.96 21.10
N ALA A 806 35.48 -31.96 21.13
CA ALA A 806 34.65 -32.44 22.26
C ALA A 806 33.27 -31.77 22.48
N LYS A 807 32.19 -32.33 21.86
CA LYS A 807 30.80 -31.81 21.99
C LYS A 807 29.64 -32.83 22.08
N GLY A 808 29.86 -34.14 21.94
CA GLY A 808 28.79 -35.18 21.89
C GLY A 808 27.86 -35.22 23.11
N ASP A 809 28.27 -35.89 24.19
CA ASP A 809 27.55 -36.07 25.46
C ASP A 809 26.86 -34.81 26.03
N LYS A 810 27.37 -33.63 25.68
CA LYS A 810 26.89 -32.35 26.22
C LYS A 810 25.56 -31.93 25.59
N ILE A 811 25.28 -32.33 24.35
CA ILE A 811 24.05 -31.96 23.63
C ILE A 811 22.86 -32.75 24.18
N GLU A 812 23.01 -34.07 24.29
CA GLU A 812 21.97 -34.98 24.79
C GLU A 812 21.52 -34.61 26.21
N LYS A 813 22.47 -34.39 27.13
CA LYS A 813 22.19 -33.94 28.50
C LYS A 813 21.46 -32.58 28.57
N ILE A 814 21.62 -31.71 27.57
CA ILE A 814 20.86 -30.46 27.47
C ILE A 814 19.43 -30.73 26.99
N ILE A 815 19.26 -31.60 25.98
CA ILE A 815 17.95 -32.00 25.46
C ILE A 815 17.11 -32.66 26.57
N THR A 816 17.64 -33.66 27.28
CA THR A 816 16.94 -34.34 28.38
C THR A 816 16.49 -33.35 29.47
N ARG A 817 17.33 -32.38 29.83
CA ARG A 817 17.02 -31.35 30.82
C ARG A 817 15.92 -30.38 30.37
N LEU A 818 15.87 -30.05 29.08
CA LEU A 818 14.82 -29.20 28.50
C LEU A 818 13.49 -29.97 28.38
N GLN A 819 13.55 -31.28 28.08
CA GLN A 819 12.38 -32.16 28.06
C GLN A 819 11.81 -32.42 29.46
N ALA A 820 12.65 -32.56 30.49
CA ALA A 820 12.20 -32.67 31.88
C ALA A 820 11.33 -31.47 32.30
N ARG A 821 11.78 -30.25 31.99
CA ARG A 821 11.02 -29.00 32.23
C ARG A 821 9.68 -28.94 31.50
N ILE A 822 9.57 -29.57 30.32
CA ILE A 822 8.28 -29.72 29.62
C ILE A 822 7.36 -30.69 30.38
N GLY A 823 7.90 -31.79 30.91
CA GLY A 823 7.16 -32.69 31.81
C GLY A 823 6.73 -32.04 33.13
N GLU A 824 7.49 -31.05 33.62
CA GLU A 824 7.17 -30.21 34.77
C GLU A 824 6.17 -29.07 34.45
N GLY A 825 5.73 -28.93 33.20
CA GLY A 825 4.78 -27.89 32.77
C GLY A 825 5.40 -26.52 32.48
N GLN A 826 6.73 -26.36 32.55
CA GLN A 826 7.44 -25.09 32.36
C GLN A 826 7.66 -24.76 30.87
N PHE A 827 6.59 -24.80 30.07
CA PHE A 827 6.66 -24.79 28.61
C PHE A 827 7.37 -23.56 28.02
N TYR A 828 7.06 -22.36 28.51
CA TYR A 828 7.64 -21.11 28.03
C TYR A 828 9.13 -20.97 28.40
N GLU A 829 9.51 -21.34 29.63
CA GLU A 829 10.93 -21.36 30.03
C GLU A 829 11.72 -22.36 29.20
N ALA A 830 11.17 -23.55 28.95
CA ALA A 830 11.80 -24.56 28.09
C ALA A 830 11.97 -24.02 26.65
N GLN A 831 10.98 -23.33 26.10
CA GLN A 831 11.07 -22.67 24.78
C GLN A 831 12.21 -21.63 24.75
N GLN A 832 12.21 -20.67 25.68
CA GLN A 832 13.18 -19.57 25.68
C GLN A 832 14.61 -20.06 25.95
N GLN A 833 14.81 -20.96 26.92
CA GLN A 833 16.12 -21.59 27.17
C GLN A 833 16.61 -22.36 25.93
N THR A 834 15.70 -22.99 25.18
CA THR A 834 16.04 -23.68 23.93
C THR A 834 16.48 -22.71 22.84
N ARG A 835 15.79 -21.56 22.67
CA ARG A 835 16.21 -20.50 21.73
C ARG A 835 17.62 -19.99 22.06
N VAL A 836 17.88 -19.66 23.33
CA VAL A 836 19.18 -19.16 23.80
C VAL A 836 20.29 -20.21 23.62
N VAL A 837 20.01 -21.50 23.90
CA VAL A 837 20.97 -22.58 23.67
C VAL A 837 21.23 -22.79 22.17
N ALA A 838 20.19 -22.88 21.34
CA ALA A 838 20.31 -23.06 19.90
C ALA A 838 21.10 -21.91 19.26
N ALA A 839 20.82 -20.66 19.64
CA ALA A 839 21.55 -19.47 19.18
C ALA A 839 23.07 -19.56 19.44
N ARG A 840 23.49 -20.15 20.58
CA ARG A 840 24.92 -20.37 20.89
C ARG A 840 25.57 -21.40 19.97
N TYR A 841 24.85 -22.44 19.54
CA TYR A 841 25.36 -23.42 18.57
C TYR A 841 25.34 -22.88 17.13
N ILE A 842 24.32 -22.09 16.76
CA ILE A 842 24.20 -21.36 15.49
C ILE A 842 25.36 -20.36 15.33
N LYS A 843 25.62 -19.51 16.33
CA LYS A 843 26.73 -18.55 16.33
C LYS A 843 28.12 -19.23 16.29
N ALA A 844 28.19 -20.50 16.70
CA ALA A 844 29.39 -21.35 16.61
C ALA A 844 29.42 -22.24 15.34
N ALA A 845 28.54 -21.99 14.36
CA ALA A 845 28.37 -22.75 13.11
C ALA A 845 28.22 -24.28 13.29
N ASN A 846 27.75 -24.74 14.45
CA ASN A 846 27.50 -26.14 14.73
C ASN A 846 26.03 -26.48 14.45
N TRP A 847 25.75 -26.61 13.15
CA TRP A 847 24.40 -26.85 12.65
C TRP A 847 23.76 -28.14 13.18
N PRO A 848 24.43 -29.31 13.25
CA PRO A 848 23.81 -30.54 13.77
C PRO A 848 23.33 -30.38 15.22
N ALA A 849 24.14 -29.77 16.09
CA ALA A 849 23.75 -29.54 17.49
C ALA A 849 22.53 -28.61 17.61
N ALA A 850 22.49 -27.51 16.83
CA ALA A 850 21.35 -26.61 16.83
C ALA A 850 20.07 -27.30 16.32
N ILE A 851 20.20 -28.10 15.25
CA ILE A 851 19.11 -28.85 14.61
C ILE A 851 18.50 -29.88 15.57
N ASP A 852 19.32 -30.69 16.23
CA ASP A 852 18.82 -31.75 17.11
C ASP A 852 18.23 -31.19 18.41
N ILE A 853 18.76 -30.07 18.92
CA ILE A 853 18.17 -29.36 20.05
C ILE A 853 16.79 -28.78 19.67
N LEU A 854 16.70 -28.04 18.56
CA LEU A 854 15.43 -27.44 18.12
C LEU A 854 14.39 -28.50 17.77
N TYR A 855 14.76 -29.56 17.04
CA TYR A 855 13.84 -30.63 16.64
C TYR A 855 13.25 -31.38 17.85
N ASN A 856 14.08 -31.86 18.78
CA ASN A 856 13.59 -32.67 19.90
C ASN A 856 12.73 -31.86 20.87
N VAL A 857 13.06 -30.59 21.13
CA VAL A 857 12.24 -29.73 21.98
C VAL A 857 10.95 -29.31 21.28
N ALA A 858 11.00 -28.90 20.00
CA ALA A 858 9.78 -28.58 19.23
C ALA A 858 8.81 -29.76 19.20
N GLN A 859 9.30 -30.98 18.95
CA GLN A 859 8.50 -32.20 18.98
C GLN A 859 7.88 -32.44 20.37
N SER A 860 8.62 -32.13 21.44
CA SER A 860 8.15 -32.33 22.83
C SER A 860 7.10 -31.29 23.24
N LEU A 861 7.23 -30.03 22.80
CA LEU A 861 6.24 -28.97 23.02
C LEU A 861 4.95 -29.23 22.24
N LEU A 862 5.04 -29.63 20.97
CA LEU A 862 3.86 -29.97 20.15
C LEU A 862 3.12 -31.19 20.72
N LYS A 863 3.84 -32.20 21.23
CA LYS A 863 3.25 -33.33 21.98
C LYS A 863 2.58 -32.94 23.31
N ALA A 864 2.92 -31.78 23.87
CA ALA A 864 2.29 -31.21 25.07
C ALA A 864 1.21 -30.17 24.71
N GLU A 865 0.69 -30.22 23.47
CA GLU A 865 -0.33 -29.33 22.91
C GLU A 865 0.06 -27.83 22.88
N GLN A 866 1.35 -27.51 23.09
CA GLN A 866 1.88 -26.15 23.10
C GLN A 866 2.17 -25.66 21.67
N GLY A 867 1.11 -25.57 20.87
CA GLY A 867 1.12 -25.27 19.43
C GLY A 867 2.04 -24.09 19.06
N GLY A 868 1.76 -22.90 19.59
CA GLY A 868 2.58 -21.71 19.32
C GLY A 868 4.05 -21.85 19.75
N SER A 869 4.31 -22.35 20.97
CA SER A 869 5.67 -22.47 21.51
C SER A 869 6.53 -23.48 20.74
N GLY A 870 5.94 -24.63 20.38
CA GLY A 870 6.57 -25.64 19.53
C GLY A 870 6.69 -25.19 18.07
N GLY A 871 5.69 -24.45 17.57
CA GLY A 871 5.63 -23.91 16.23
C GLY A 871 6.71 -22.87 15.94
N ASP A 872 6.98 -21.96 16.87
CA ASP A 872 8.08 -21.01 16.74
C ASP A 872 9.47 -21.70 16.71
N LEU A 873 9.68 -22.75 17.51
CA LEU A 873 10.91 -23.55 17.42
C LEU A 873 11.00 -24.34 16.11
N ALA A 874 9.86 -24.81 15.58
CA ALA A 874 9.80 -25.49 14.29
C ALA A 874 10.10 -24.53 13.12
N VAL A 875 9.62 -23.29 13.16
CA VAL A 875 10.01 -22.24 12.19
C VAL A 875 11.51 -21.91 12.33
N MET A 876 12.02 -21.75 13.56
CA MET A 876 13.43 -21.49 13.81
C MET A 876 14.34 -22.62 13.29
N LEU A 877 13.90 -23.88 13.37
CA LEU A 877 14.58 -25.03 12.77
C LEU A 877 14.70 -24.90 11.24
N VAL A 878 13.66 -24.43 10.56
CA VAL A 878 13.67 -24.20 9.10
C VAL A 878 14.60 -23.04 8.74
N ASP A 879 14.65 -21.99 9.55
CA ASP A 879 15.62 -20.91 9.34
C ASP A 879 17.07 -21.36 9.56
N VAL A 880 17.32 -22.31 10.47
CA VAL A 880 18.61 -23.00 10.59
C VAL A 880 18.91 -23.85 9.35
N PHE A 881 17.94 -24.60 8.80
CA PHE A 881 18.12 -25.33 7.54
C PHE A 881 18.47 -24.42 6.37
N LYS A 882 17.87 -23.22 6.29
CA LYS A 882 18.21 -22.19 5.28
C LYS A 882 19.63 -21.63 5.48
N GLN A 883 20.05 -21.36 6.72
CA GLN A 883 21.38 -20.81 7.05
C GLN A 883 22.51 -21.83 6.84
N ALA A 884 22.23 -23.11 7.10
CA ALA A 884 23.15 -24.22 6.86
C ALA A 884 23.10 -24.78 5.42
N GLU A 885 22.32 -24.13 4.53
CA GLU A 885 22.09 -24.52 3.13
C GLU A 885 21.73 -26.01 2.92
N LEU A 886 21.00 -26.59 3.87
CA LEU A 886 20.66 -28.02 3.86
C LEU A 886 19.62 -28.36 2.80
N LYS A 887 19.81 -29.53 2.18
CA LYS A 887 18.91 -30.07 1.16
C LYS A 887 17.72 -30.83 1.78
N PRO A 888 16.58 -30.94 1.07
CA PRO A 888 15.46 -31.83 1.40
C PRO A 888 15.76 -33.34 1.25
N ASP A 889 16.80 -33.83 1.91
CA ASP A 889 17.04 -35.27 2.05
C ASP A 889 16.01 -35.95 2.98
N ALA A 890 16.00 -37.28 3.00
CA ALA A 890 15.04 -38.06 3.77
C ALA A 890 15.10 -37.81 5.30
N ALA A 891 16.27 -37.44 5.85
CA ALA A 891 16.41 -37.18 7.28
C ALA A 891 15.85 -35.79 7.63
N ASN A 892 16.18 -34.76 6.86
CA ASN A 892 15.69 -33.40 7.05
C ASN A 892 14.18 -33.31 6.78
N LYS A 893 13.69 -33.95 5.72
CA LYS A 893 12.24 -34.08 5.46
C LYS A 893 11.55 -34.88 6.56
N GLY A 894 12.11 -36.00 7.01
CA GLY A 894 11.56 -36.80 8.10
C GLY A 894 11.37 -36.00 9.40
N LYS A 895 12.34 -35.16 9.76
CA LYS A 895 12.22 -34.24 10.91
C LYS A 895 11.05 -33.26 10.73
N LEU A 896 10.97 -32.57 9.60
CA LEU A 896 9.89 -31.58 9.34
C LEU A 896 8.50 -32.22 9.24
N LEU A 897 8.37 -33.37 8.58
CA LEU A 897 7.12 -34.13 8.48
C LEU A 897 6.64 -34.63 9.86
N THR A 898 7.56 -35.00 10.76
CA THR A 898 7.23 -35.38 12.13
C THR A 898 6.66 -34.19 12.90
N LEU A 899 7.25 -33.00 12.78
CA LEU A 899 6.73 -31.79 13.42
C LEU A 899 5.38 -31.38 12.82
N LEU A 900 5.24 -31.40 11.49
CA LEU A 900 4.02 -31.02 10.78
C LEU A 900 2.78 -31.80 11.26
N ARG A 901 2.92 -33.12 11.48
CA ARG A 901 1.87 -34.01 11.98
C ARG A 901 1.52 -33.84 13.47
N LEU A 902 2.26 -33.01 14.21
CA LEU A 902 2.04 -32.74 15.64
C LEU A 902 1.42 -31.36 15.91
N PHE A 903 1.21 -30.52 14.88
CA PHE A 903 0.43 -29.29 15.04
C PHE A 903 -1.07 -29.59 15.05
N ALA A 904 -1.82 -28.94 15.95
CA ALA A 904 -3.28 -28.95 15.92
C ALA A 904 -3.83 -28.19 14.69
N ALA A 905 -5.00 -28.60 14.19
CA ALA A 905 -5.64 -28.00 13.02
C ALA A 905 -5.81 -26.47 13.11
N GLN A 906 -6.23 -25.96 14.27
CA GLN A 906 -6.53 -24.55 14.49
C GLN A 906 -5.29 -23.69 14.82
N GLU A 907 -4.09 -24.28 14.93
CA GLU A 907 -2.88 -23.58 15.37
C GLU A 907 -2.37 -22.57 14.31
N PRO A 908 -2.37 -21.25 14.58
CA PRO A 908 -2.00 -20.23 13.59
C PRO A 908 -0.56 -20.34 13.08
N THR A 909 0.39 -20.79 13.91
CA THR A 909 1.79 -20.98 13.49
C THR A 909 1.96 -22.10 12.46
N ARG A 910 1.01 -23.04 12.36
CA ARG A 910 1.06 -24.16 11.40
C ARG A 910 1.05 -23.68 9.94
N LYS A 911 0.19 -22.72 9.57
CA LYS A 911 0.15 -22.18 8.20
C LYS A 911 1.43 -21.42 7.84
N LYS A 912 2.06 -20.74 8.80
CA LYS A 912 3.40 -20.13 8.66
C LYS A 912 4.47 -21.22 8.43
N PHE A 913 4.50 -22.25 9.27
CA PHE A 913 5.45 -23.36 9.16
C PHE A 913 5.34 -24.09 7.80
N ILE A 914 4.13 -24.37 7.32
CA ILE A 914 3.89 -24.97 5.98
C ILE A 914 4.45 -24.07 4.87
N GLY A 915 4.24 -22.75 4.94
CA GLY A 915 4.83 -21.81 3.99
C GLY A 915 6.36 -21.86 3.97
N GLU A 916 7.00 -21.91 5.14
CA GLU A 916 8.46 -21.89 5.26
C GLU A 916 9.12 -23.21 4.81
N ILE A 917 8.54 -24.39 5.10
CA ILE A 917 9.08 -25.68 4.63
C ILE A 917 8.96 -25.85 3.11
N ILE A 918 7.89 -25.32 2.50
CA ILE A 918 7.73 -25.32 1.05
C ILE A 918 8.69 -24.31 0.40
N ALA A 919 8.84 -23.10 0.96
CA ALA A 919 9.81 -22.12 0.47
C ALA A 919 11.27 -22.61 0.58
N TRP A 920 11.63 -23.30 1.68
CA TRP A 920 12.94 -23.95 1.82
C TRP A 920 13.14 -25.07 0.79
N SER A 921 12.17 -25.99 0.66
CA SER A 921 12.31 -27.12 -0.28
C SER A 921 12.29 -26.71 -1.75
N SER A 922 11.56 -25.66 -2.12
CA SER A 922 11.61 -25.02 -3.46
C SER A 922 12.98 -24.41 -3.77
N LYS A 923 13.66 -23.83 -2.77
CA LYS A 923 14.98 -23.19 -2.94
C LYS A 923 16.15 -24.16 -2.93
N PHE A 924 16.10 -25.22 -2.11
CA PHE A 924 17.24 -26.12 -1.84
C PHE A 924 17.03 -27.57 -2.33
N GLY A 925 15.84 -27.90 -2.84
CA GLY A 925 15.50 -29.22 -3.41
C GLY A 925 15.55 -29.27 -4.93
N GLU A 926 15.15 -30.42 -5.48
CA GLU A 926 15.13 -30.68 -6.93
C GLU A 926 13.86 -30.17 -7.62
N TYR A 927 12.76 -30.03 -6.86
CA TYR A 927 11.46 -29.60 -7.35
C TYR A 927 11.27 -28.10 -7.13
N PRO A 928 11.24 -27.25 -8.19
CA PRO A 928 11.16 -25.80 -8.04
C PRO A 928 9.82 -25.31 -7.44
N ALA A 929 8.78 -26.15 -7.45
CA ALA A 929 7.50 -25.86 -6.82
C ALA A 929 7.47 -26.15 -5.29
N GLY A 930 8.47 -26.86 -4.76
CA GLY A 930 8.44 -27.45 -3.42
C GLY A 930 8.47 -28.98 -3.47
N ASP A 931 8.86 -29.63 -2.37
CA ASP A 931 8.99 -31.09 -2.31
C ASP A 931 7.64 -31.84 -2.27
N THR A 932 7.52 -32.93 -3.02
CA THR A 932 6.27 -33.70 -3.20
C THR A 932 5.75 -34.36 -1.93
N ASP A 933 6.63 -34.76 -1.00
CA ASP A 933 6.22 -35.43 0.25
C ASP A 933 5.70 -34.39 1.25
N LEU A 934 6.34 -33.22 1.30
CA LEU A 934 5.87 -32.07 2.09
C LEU A 934 4.51 -31.58 1.56
N HIS A 935 4.37 -31.45 0.23
CA HIS A 935 3.10 -31.10 -0.41
C HIS A 935 1.99 -32.13 -0.14
N HIS A 936 2.29 -33.42 -0.23
CA HIS A 936 1.31 -34.48 0.05
C HIS A 936 0.79 -34.43 1.50
N VAL A 937 1.69 -34.33 2.50
CA VAL A 937 1.27 -34.34 3.90
C VAL A 937 0.57 -33.03 4.30
N ALA A 938 1.02 -31.87 3.81
CA ALA A 938 0.32 -30.61 4.04
C ALA A 938 -1.09 -30.62 3.40
N GLY A 939 -1.21 -31.11 2.17
CA GLY A 939 -2.49 -31.24 1.47
C GLY A 939 -3.44 -32.25 2.11
N SER A 940 -2.92 -33.35 2.66
CA SER A 940 -3.74 -34.35 3.37
C SER A 940 -4.31 -33.80 4.68
N LEU A 941 -3.52 -33.05 5.45
CA LEU A 941 -4.00 -32.40 6.69
C LEU A 941 -5.10 -31.38 6.39
N TYR A 942 -4.96 -30.56 5.35
CA TYR A 942 -6.02 -29.64 4.94
C TYR A 942 -7.28 -30.36 4.42
N ALA A 943 -7.13 -31.52 3.77
CA ALA A 943 -8.26 -32.34 3.32
C ALA A 943 -9.01 -33.01 4.49
N GLU A 944 -8.30 -33.47 5.53
CA GLU A 944 -8.86 -33.98 6.80
C GLU A 944 -9.61 -32.87 7.58
N GLU A 945 -9.31 -31.61 7.31
CA GLU A 945 -9.89 -30.42 7.97
C GLU A 945 -10.95 -29.68 7.13
N HIS A 946 -11.28 -30.20 5.93
CA HIS A 946 -12.18 -29.58 4.96
C HIS A 946 -11.73 -28.20 4.40
N ASP A 947 -10.44 -27.83 4.53
CA ASP A 947 -9.87 -26.62 3.90
C ASP A 947 -9.50 -26.90 2.43
N ALA A 948 -10.53 -27.16 1.62
CA ALA A 948 -10.43 -27.70 0.27
C ALA A 948 -9.53 -26.88 -0.68
N TYR A 949 -9.55 -25.54 -0.58
CA TYR A 949 -8.79 -24.67 -1.46
C TYR A 949 -7.27 -24.74 -1.24
N GLU A 950 -6.81 -24.85 0.01
CA GLU A 950 -5.38 -25.06 0.28
C GLU A 950 -5.01 -26.54 0.10
N ALA A 951 -5.94 -27.48 0.36
CA ALA A 951 -5.74 -28.90 0.06
C ALA A 951 -5.51 -29.15 -1.44
N GLU A 952 -6.36 -28.65 -2.34
CA GLU A 952 -6.19 -28.68 -3.80
C GLU A 952 -4.80 -28.20 -4.21
N ARG A 953 -4.42 -27.01 -3.76
CA ARG A 953 -3.15 -26.35 -4.08
C ARG A 953 -1.93 -27.17 -3.69
N HIS A 954 -1.98 -27.89 -2.57
CA HIS A 954 -0.88 -28.73 -2.11
C HIS A 954 -0.93 -30.14 -2.72
N LEU A 955 -2.10 -30.78 -2.81
CA LEU A 955 -2.25 -32.15 -3.31
C LEU A 955 -1.84 -32.28 -4.77
N VAL A 956 -2.17 -31.30 -5.62
CA VAL A 956 -1.82 -31.30 -7.06
C VAL A 956 -0.30 -31.33 -7.31
N LEU A 957 0.51 -30.88 -6.34
CA LEU A 957 1.98 -30.87 -6.36
C LEU A 957 2.60 -31.98 -5.49
N GLY A 958 1.79 -32.88 -4.94
CA GLY A 958 2.23 -33.92 -4.03
C GLY A 958 2.66 -35.24 -4.70
N THR A 959 2.54 -36.34 -3.96
CA THR A 959 2.95 -37.68 -4.41
C THR A 959 1.90 -38.33 -5.32
N LYS A 960 2.22 -39.53 -5.83
CA LYS A 960 1.26 -40.44 -6.50
C LYS A 960 -0.05 -40.67 -5.74
N ASP A 961 -0.03 -40.55 -4.41
CA ASP A 961 -1.15 -40.90 -3.54
C ASP A 961 -2.05 -39.68 -3.25
N SER A 962 -1.56 -38.45 -3.48
CA SER A 962 -2.37 -37.21 -3.42
C SER A 962 -3.57 -37.21 -4.37
N ALA A 963 -3.49 -37.97 -5.48
CA ALA A 963 -4.59 -38.09 -6.42
C ALA A 963 -5.81 -38.81 -5.82
N GLU A 964 -5.58 -39.75 -4.89
CA GLU A 964 -6.65 -40.43 -4.18
C GLU A 964 -7.27 -39.57 -3.08
N VAL A 965 -6.43 -38.83 -2.35
CA VAL A 965 -6.88 -37.86 -1.32
C VAL A 965 -7.75 -36.77 -1.96
N LEU A 966 -7.28 -36.15 -3.04
CA LEU A 966 -8.01 -35.07 -3.73
C LEU A 966 -9.36 -35.56 -4.26
N ALA A 967 -9.39 -36.73 -4.90
CA ALA A 967 -10.62 -37.28 -5.47
C ALA A 967 -11.65 -37.63 -4.39
N LYS A 968 -11.23 -38.13 -3.22
CA LYS A 968 -12.11 -38.39 -2.08
C LYS A 968 -12.64 -37.10 -1.45
N MET A 969 -11.79 -36.09 -1.30
CA MET A 969 -12.17 -34.78 -0.75
C MET A 969 -13.18 -34.06 -1.64
N GLU A 970 -12.91 -33.96 -2.94
CA GLU A 970 -13.82 -33.34 -3.92
C GLU A 970 -15.13 -34.11 -4.04
N TYR A 971 -15.11 -35.44 -3.89
CA TYR A 971 -16.32 -36.25 -3.85
C TYR A 971 -17.12 -36.09 -2.55
N ALA A 972 -16.45 -35.93 -1.40
CA ALA A 972 -17.11 -35.62 -0.14
C ALA A 972 -17.77 -34.23 -0.18
N TRP A 973 -17.09 -33.23 -0.74
CA TRP A 973 -17.60 -31.87 -0.90
C TRP A 973 -18.81 -31.82 -1.84
N TYR A 974 -18.76 -32.58 -2.96
CA TYR A 974 -19.91 -32.78 -3.85
C TYR A 974 -21.17 -33.28 -3.12
N LYS A 975 -21.05 -34.14 -2.09
CA LYS A 975 -22.20 -34.68 -1.34
C LYS A 975 -22.92 -33.64 -0.46
N GLU A 976 -22.38 -32.42 -0.35
CA GLU A 976 -23.00 -31.27 0.31
C GLU A 976 -23.72 -30.32 -0.68
N ASP A 977 -23.62 -30.58 -1.99
CA ASP A 977 -24.13 -29.75 -3.09
C ASP A 977 -25.19 -30.49 -3.93
N ASP A 978 -25.85 -29.79 -4.86
CA ASP A 978 -26.87 -30.36 -5.73
C ASP A 978 -26.31 -31.49 -6.62
N SER A 979 -27.08 -32.57 -6.79
CA SER A 979 -26.63 -33.77 -7.51
C SER A 979 -26.15 -33.53 -8.95
N HIS A 980 -26.63 -32.47 -9.62
CA HIS A 980 -26.23 -32.09 -10.98
C HIS A 980 -24.82 -31.44 -11.06
N THR A 981 -24.26 -31.01 -9.93
CA THR A 981 -22.94 -30.35 -9.84
C THR A 981 -21.76 -31.33 -9.88
N ALA A 982 -22.00 -32.65 -9.79
CA ALA A 982 -20.96 -33.70 -9.82
C ALA A 982 -19.85 -33.50 -10.88
N PRO A 983 -20.14 -33.05 -12.13
CA PRO A 983 -19.09 -32.80 -13.13
C PRO A 983 -18.15 -31.64 -12.77
N LEU A 984 -18.60 -30.68 -11.96
CA LEU A 984 -17.82 -29.52 -11.53
C LEU A 984 -16.73 -29.95 -10.55
N TYR A 985 -17.10 -30.67 -9.48
CA TYR A 985 -16.15 -31.23 -8.50
C TYR A 985 -15.21 -32.26 -9.15
N ALA A 986 -15.71 -33.10 -10.05
CA ALA A 986 -14.85 -33.97 -10.86
C ALA A 986 -13.83 -33.16 -11.69
N ALA A 987 -14.22 -32.04 -12.28
CA ALA A 987 -13.31 -31.16 -13.01
C ALA A 987 -12.29 -30.45 -12.11
N ARG A 988 -12.64 -30.09 -10.86
CA ARG A 988 -11.68 -29.57 -9.87
C ARG A 988 -10.59 -30.58 -9.55
N ALA A 989 -10.92 -31.86 -9.41
CA ALA A 989 -9.92 -32.91 -9.23
C ALA A 989 -9.09 -33.20 -10.51
N ILE A 990 -9.71 -33.11 -11.70
CA ILE A 990 -9.10 -33.57 -12.97
C ILE A 990 -8.24 -32.49 -13.64
N PHE A 991 -8.75 -31.27 -13.80
CA PHE A 991 -8.05 -30.25 -14.61
C PHE A 991 -6.70 -29.81 -14.03
N PRO A 992 -6.54 -29.51 -12.72
CA PRO A 992 -5.24 -29.10 -12.18
C PRO A 992 -4.13 -30.13 -12.43
N TYR A 993 -4.42 -31.43 -12.29
CA TYR A 993 -3.46 -32.48 -12.65
C TYR A 993 -3.12 -32.48 -14.15
N LEU A 994 -4.08 -32.23 -15.04
CA LEU A 994 -3.79 -32.05 -16.46
C LEU A 994 -2.95 -30.80 -16.76
N LEU A 995 -3.20 -29.69 -16.06
CA LEU A 995 -2.46 -28.43 -16.22
C LEU A 995 -1.00 -28.53 -15.76
N VAL A 996 -0.67 -29.41 -14.79
CA VAL A 996 0.72 -29.71 -14.39
C VAL A 996 1.35 -30.89 -15.15
N GLY A 997 0.70 -31.42 -16.20
CA GLY A 997 1.24 -32.51 -17.02
C GLY A 997 0.97 -33.93 -16.50
N ASN A 998 0.29 -34.09 -15.36
CA ASN A 998 0.14 -35.36 -14.65
C ASN A 998 -1.14 -36.13 -15.05
N VAL A 999 -1.15 -36.65 -16.28
CA VAL A 999 -2.24 -37.46 -16.84
C VAL A 999 -2.56 -38.70 -15.98
N ARG A 1000 -1.57 -39.27 -15.28
CA ARG A 1000 -1.75 -40.43 -14.38
C ARG A 1000 -2.63 -40.07 -13.17
N ALA A 1001 -2.36 -38.95 -12.51
CA ALA A 1001 -3.16 -38.48 -11.40
C ALA A 1001 -4.57 -38.09 -11.84
N ALA A 1002 -4.71 -37.38 -12.97
CA ALA A 1002 -6.01 -37.00 -13.52
C ALA A 1002 -6.92 -38.21 -13.82
N ASN A 1003 -6.37 -39.28 -14.42
CA ASN A 1003 -7.10 -40.55 -14.63
C ASN A 1003 -7.45 -41.26 -13.32
N THR A 1004 -6.57 -41.18 -12.32
CA THR A 1004 -6.82 -41.75 -10.98
C THR A 1004 -8.00 -41.03 -10.31
N CYS A 1005 -8.05 -39.69 -10.41
CA CYS A 1005 -9.14 -38.89 -9.86
C CYS A 1005 -10.48 -39.19 -10.53
N TYR A 1006 -10.52 -39.18 -11.88
CA TYR A 1006 -11.74 -39.52 -12.62
C TYR A 1006 -12.28 -40.90 -12.23
N ARG A 1007 -11.42 -41.93 -12.22
CA ARG A 1007 -11.81 -43.29 -11.86
C ARG A 1007 -12.38 -43.39 -10.45
N LEU A 1008 -11.75 -42.74 -9.46
CA LEU A 1008 -12.21 -42.78 -8.06
C LEU A 1008 -13.52 -42.01 -7.86
N PHE A 1009 -13.67 -40.83 -8.46
CA PHE A 1009 -14.89 -40.03 -8.40
C PHE A 1009 -16.06 -40.76 -9.09
N ALA A 1010 -15.86 -41.30 -10.29
CA ALA A 1010 -16.85 -42.07 -11.03
C ALA A 1010 -17.16 -43.46 -10.42
N SER A 1011 -16.27 -44.00 -9.58
CA SER A 1011 -16.58 -45.18 -8.75
C SER A 1011 -17.52 -44.79 -7.62
N SER A 1012 -17.08 -43.86 -6.77
CA SER A 1012 -17.82 -43.40 -5.59
C SER A 1012 -19.23 -42.90 -5.94
N LEU A 1013 -19.37 -42.12 -7.01
CA LEU A 1013 -20.65 -41.64 -7.52
C LEU A 1013 -21.61 -42.77 -7.88
N SER A 1014 -21.10 -43.83 -8.53
CA SER A 1014 -21.89 -44.99 -8.95
C SER A 1014 -22.26 -45.91 -7.79
N ASP A 1015 -21.41 -46.01 -6.77
CA ASP A 1015 -21.60 -46.91 -5.64
C ASP A 1015 -22.62 -46.35 -4.63
N ASP A 1016 -22.62 -45.02 -4.42
CA ASP A 1016 -23.65 -44.29 -3.68
C ASP A 1016 -25.00 -44.25 -4.44
N ASN A 1017 -24.97 -43.89 -5.74
CA ASN A 1017 -26.19 -43.55 -6.50
C ASN A 1017 -26.67 -44.70 -7.39
N LYS A 1018 -27.09 -45.82 -6.78
CA LYS A 1018 -27.53 -47.04 -7.50
C LYS A 1018 -28.77 -46.88 -8.40
N GLY A 1019 -29.48 -45.75 -8.31
CA GLY A 1019 -30.57 -45.36 -9.22
C GLY A 1019 -30.14 -44.50 -10.41
N LEU A 1020 -28.88 -44.04 -10.46
CA LEU A 1020 -28.32 -43.30 -11.58
C LEU A 1020 -28.01 -44.27 -12.72
N GLY A 1021 -28.43 -43.95 -13.94
CA GLY A 1021 -28.06 -44.76 -15.11
C GLY A 1021 -26.55 -44.71 -15.35
N VAL A 1022 -25.89 -45.86 -15.31
CA VAL A 1022 -24.47 -46.02 -15.60
C VAL A 1022 -24.29 -47.08 -16.68
N GLN A 1023 -23.39 -46.83 -17.63
CA GLN A 1023 -22.95 -47.78 -18.65
C GLN A 1023 -21.43 -47.86 -18.61
N ASP A 1024 -20.89 -49.00 -18.16
CA ASP A 1024 -19.46 -49.29 -18.27
C ASP A 1024 -19.10 -49.60 -19.73
N VAL A 1025 -18.17 -48.82 -20.29
CA VAL A 1025 -17.64 -48.95 -21.64
C VAL A 1025 -16.16 -49.33 -21.53
N SER A 1026 -15.90 -50.63 -21.36
CA SER A 1026 -14.56 -51.20 -21.35
C SER A 1026 -13.96 -51.27 -22.75
N SER A 1027 -12.67 -50.98 -22.89
CA SER A 1027 -11.92 -51.12 -24.14
C SER A 1027 -10.51 -51.64 -23.89
N ASN A 1028 -9.87 -52.24 -24.89
CA ASN A 1028 -8.48 -52.74 -24.79
C ASN A 1028 -7.44 -51.68 -24.37
N SER A 1029 -7.81 -50.40 -24.33
CA SER A 1029 -6.95 -49.28 -23.91
C SER A 1029 -7.30 -48.68 -22.54
N ALA A 1030 -8.56 -48.78 -22.08
CA ALA A 1030 -9.07 -48.13 -20.87
C ALA A 1030 -10.56 -48.46 -20.62
N ASP A 1031 -10.98 -48.35 -19.36
CA ASP A 1031 -12.37 -48.43 -18.93
C ASP A 1031 -12.96 -47.03 -18.70
N LEU A 1032 -14.19 -46.80 -19.18
CA LEU A 1032 -14.89 -45.51 -19.11
C LEU A 1032 -16.31 -45.72 -18.56
N ARG A 1033 -16.78 -44.85 -17.67
CA ARG A 1033 -18.19 -44.85 -17.23
C ARG A 1033 -18.97 -43.73 -17.90
N ILE A 1034 -20.06 -44.11 -18.56
CA ILE A 1034 -21.02 -43.18 -19.18
C ILE A 1034 -22.24 -43.04 -18.29
N PHE A 1035 -22.54 -41.81 -17.92
CA PHE A 1035 -23.68 -41.39 -17.10
C PHE A 1035 -24.63 -40.55 -17.96
N PRO A 1036 -25.73 -41.09 -18.51
CA PRO A 1036 -26.56 -40.36 -19.47
C PRO A 1036 -27.16 -39.05 -18.93
N GLY A 1037 -27.40 -38.96 -17.62
CA GLY A 1037 -27.87 -37.74 -16.94
C GLY A 1037 -26.79 -36.69 -16.65
N LEU A 1038 -25.50 -36.99 -16.83
CA LEU A 1038 -24.37 -36.10 -16.49
C LEU A 1038 -23.45 -35.89 -17.71
N PRO A 1039 -23.88 -35.12 -18.73
CA PRO A 1039 -23.15 -34.98 -19.99
C PRO A 1039 -21.71 -34.46 -19.82
N LEU A 1040 -21.48 -33.54 -18.88
CA LEU A 1040 -20.15 -33.00 -18.61
C LEU A 1040 -19.20 -34.00 -17.92
N LEU A 1041 -19.71 -34.98 -17.16
CA LEU A 1041 -18.86 -36.03 -16.57
C LEU A 1041 -18.38 -37.00 -17.66
N ASN A 1042 -19.23 -37.27 -18.66
CA ASN A 1042 -18.87 -38.03 -19.85
C ASN A 1042 -17.81 -37.29 -20.68
N PHE A 1043 -17.93 -35.96 -20.82
CA PHE A 1043 -16.93 -35.12 -21.47
C PHE A 1043 -15.56 -35.24 -20.80
N LEU A 1044 -15.47 -35.19 -19.47
CA LEU A 1044 -14.21 -35.32 -18.73
C LEU A 1044 -13.52 -36.68 -18.96
N GLY A 1045 -14.27 -37.79 -18.90
CA GLY A 1045 -13.72 -39.12 -19.18
C GLY A 1045 -13.29 -39.30 -20.63
N LEU A 1046 -14.08 -38.80 -21.59
CA LEU A 1046 -13.73 -38.81 -23.02
C LEU A 1046 -12.54 -37.89 -23.34
N LEU A 1047 -12.34 -36.81 -22.58
CA LEU A 1047 -11.19 -35.92 -22.70
C LEU A 1047 -9.90 -36.63 -22.26
N LEU A 1048 -9.93 -37.38 -21.15
CA LEU A 1048 -8.80 -38.18 -20.70
C LEU A 1048 -8.41 -39.25 -21.74
N LEU A 1049 -9.39 -39.90 -22.36
CA LEU A 1049 -9.19 -40.82 -23.48
C LEU A 1049 -8.60 -40.14 -24.73
N ALA A 1050 -9.06 -38.93 -25.05
CA ALA A 1050 -8.51 -38.16 -26.17
C ALA A 1050 -7.04 -37.80 -25.92
N ILE A 1051 -6.71 -37.37 -24.69
CA ILE A 1051 -5.34 -37.05 -24.25
C ILE A 1051 -4.43 -38.29 -24.34
N GLN A 1052 -4.86 -39.45 -23.84
CA GLN A 1052 -4.11 -40.71 -23.95
C GLN A 1052 -3.84 -41.12 -25.40
N ARG A 1053 -4.74 -40.78 -26.33
CA ARG A 1053 -4.60 -41.06 -27.77
C ARG A 1053 -3.85 -39.98 -28.54
N GLY A 1054 -3.57 -38.81 -27.93
CA GLY A 1054 -2.90 -37.67 -28.56
C GLY A 1054 -3.58 -37.13 -29.83
N ALA A 1055 -4.85 -37.44 -30.07
CA ALA A 1055 -5.51 -37.29 -31.37
C ALA A 1055 -6.26 -35.94 -31.47
N PRO A 1056 -5.75 -34.93 -32.22
CA PRO A 1056 -6.30 -33.56 -32.16
C PRO A 1056 -7.73 -33.46 -32.72
N ASP A 1057 -8.10 -34.33 -33.64
CA ASP A 1057 -9.44 -34.33 -34.24
C ASP A 1057 -10.49 -34.99 -33.33
N ALA A 1058 -10.08 -35.93 -32.47
CA ALA A 1058 -10.96 -36.45 -31.42
C ALA A 1058 -11.29 -35.35 -30.39
N TYR A 1059 -10.31 -34.54 -30.01
CA TYR A 1059 -10.52 -33.38 -29.13
C TYR A 1059 -11.46 -32.33 -29.74
N LYS A 1060 -11.28 -31.98 -31.02
CA LYS A 1060 -12.17 -31.05 -31.73
C LYS A 1060 -13.61 -31.58 -31.83
N GLN A 1061 -13.78 -32.86 -32.16
CA GLN A 1061 -15.10 -33.51 -32.20
C GLN A 1061 -15.77 -33.52 -30.82
N LEU A 1062 -14.98 -33.77 -29.77
CA LEU A 1062 -15.48 -33.77 -28.39
C LEU A 1062 -15.94 -32.36 -27.94
N LEU A 1063 -15.14 -31.32 -28.19
CA LEU A 1063 -15.54 -29.93 -27.94
C LEU A 1063 -16.78 -29.53 -28.72
N ALA A 1064 -16.88 -29.92 -30.00
CA ALA A 1064 -18.07 -29.64 -30.81
C ALA A 1064 -19.33 -30.31 -30.23
N LYS A 1065 -19.24 -31.59 -29.86
CA LYS A 1065 -20.35 -32.39 -29.32
C LYS A 1065 -20.90 -31.83 -27.99
N TYR A 1066 -20.03 -31.35 -27.10
CA TYR A 1066 -20.41 -30.84 -25.78
C TYR A 1066 -20.42 -29.31 -25.69
N SER A 1067 -20.37 -28.61 -26.82
CA SER A 1067 -20.21 -27.15 -26.90
C SER A 1067 -21.29 -26.36 -26.15
N SER A 1068 -22.55 -26.81 -26.19
CA SER A 1068 -23.65 -26.23 -25.41
C SER A 1068 -23.39 -26.34 -23.90
N ASN A 1069 -23.15 -27.56 -23.40
CA ASN A 1069 -22.92 -27.79 -21.97
C ASN A 1069 -21.65 -27.12 -21.44
N ILE A 1070 -20.61 -26.99 -22.27
CA ILE A 1070 -19.39 -26.26 -21.90
C ILE A 1070 -19.66 -24.74 -21.86
N SER A 1071 -20.55 -24.22 -22.71
CA SER A 1071 -20.92 -22.79 -22.70
C SER A 1071 -21.69 -22.37 -21.45
N GLU A 1072 -22.40 -23.30 -20.80
CA GLU A 1072 -23.04 -23.12 -19.49
C GLU A 1072 -21.99 -22.95 -18.37
N VAL A 1073 -20.80 -23.56 -18.51
CA VAL A 1073 -19.72 -23.56 -17.52
C VAL A 1073 -18.52 -22.72 -17.98
N SER A 1074 -18.72 -21.40 -18.01
CA SER A 1074 -17.72 -20.41 -18.48
C SER A 1074 -16.30 -20.55 -17.89
N ALA A 1075 -16.17 -21.09 -16.67
CA ALA A 1075 -14.90 -21.28 -15.96
C ALA A 1075 -13.93 -22.28 -16.61
N TRP A 1076 -14.40 -23.18 -17.50
CA TRP A 1076 -13.56 -24.24 -18.08
C TRP A 1076 -12.75 -23.80 -19.31
N SER A 1077 -13.07 -22.63 -19.88
CA SER A 1077 -12.50 -22.11 -21.14
C SER A 1077 -10.97 -22.08 -21.15
N GLU A 1078 -10.34 -21.37 -20.21
CA GLU A 1078 -8.88 -21.23 -20.16
C GLU A 1078 -8.15 -22.57 -19.90
N ALA A 1079 -8.71 -23.44 -19.06
CA ALA A 1079 -8.14 -24.76 -18.78
C ALA A 1079 -8.14 -25.64 -20.04
N LEU A 1080 -9.24 -25.62 -20.82
CA LEU A 1080 -9.35 -26.35 -22.08
C LEU A 1080 -8.43 -25.76 -23.18
N GLU A 1081 -8.17 -24.45 -23.19
CA GLU A 1081 -7.16 -23.86 -24.08
C GLU A 1081 -5.73 -24.32 -23.74
N ILE A 1082 -5.39 -24.46 -22.45
CA ILE A 1082 -4.08 -24.99 -22.04
C ILE A 1082 -3.97 -26.48 -22.41
N ILE A 1083 -5.00 -27.27 -22.15
CA ILE A 1083 -5.04 -28.71 -22.47
C ILE A 1083 -4.94 -28.96 -23.98
N ALA A 1084 -5.58 -28.12 -24.80
CA ALA A 1084 -5.48 -28.17 -26.27
C ALA A 1084 -4.03 -28.01 -26.76
N GLU A 1085 -3.29 -27.07 -26.16
CA GLU A 1085 -1.91 -26.77 -26.51
C GLU A 1085 -0.95 -27.84 -25.99
N MET A 1086 -1.07 -28.23 -24.72
CA MET A 1086 -0.16 -29.18 -24.06
C MET A 1086 -0.24 -30.61 -24.63
N TYR A 1087 -1.45 -31.12 -24.91
CA TYR A 1087 -1.64 -32.55 -25.22
C TYR A 1087 -1.95 -32.85 -26.69
N PHE A 1088 -2.40 -31.86 -27.45
CA PHE A 1088 -2.81 -32.05 -28.85
C PHE A 1088 -2.00 -31.19 -29.83
N GLY A 1089 -1.08 -30.35 -29.34
CA GLY A 1089 -0.33 -29.40 -30.18
C GLY A 1089 -1.22 -28.39 -30.90
N ILE A 1090 -2.48 -28.25 -30.47
CA ILE A 1090 -3.40 -27.24 -30.99
C ILE A 1090 -2.98 -25.94 -30.34
N SER A 1091 -2.05 -25.23 -30.99
CA SER A 1091 -1.61 -23.91 -30.55
C SER A 1091 -2.82 -23.07 -30.18
N ARG A 1092 -2.77 -22.43 -29.01
CA ARG A 1092 -3.85 -21.53 -28.55
C ARG A 1092 -4.28 -20.62 -29.72
N PRO A 1093 -5.59 -20.48 -30.02
CA PRO A 1093 -6.05 -19.46 -30.94
C PRO A 1093 -5.40 -18.15 -30.50
N ARG A 1094 -4.65 -17.49 -31.40
CA ARG A 1094 -3.92 -16.26 -31.05
C ARG A 1094 -4.90 -15.34 -30.35
N GLN A 1095 -4.72 -15.13 -29.04
CA GLN A 1095 -5.71 -14.50 -28.17
C GLN A 1095 -6.21 -13.23 -28.86
N SER A 1096 -7.44 -13.29 -29.41
CA SER A 1096 -7.78 -12.44 -30.55
C SER A 1096 -7.63 -10.99 -30.14
N ASN A 1097 -6.62 -10.36 -30.70
CA ASN A 1097 -6.38 -8.95 -30.53
C ASN A 1097 -7.22 -8.32 -31.65
N PRO A 1098 -8.43 -7.81 -31.35
CA PRO A 1098 -9.40 -7.50 -32.39
C PRO A 1098 -8.88 -6.38 -33.29
N LEU A 1099 -7.95 -5.57 -32.78
CA LEU A 1099 -7.24 -4.52 -33.49
C LEU A 1099 -6.25 -5.09 -34.52
N MET A 1100 -5.54 -6.18 -34.22
CA MET A 1100 -4.65 -6.86 -35.18
C MET A 1100 -5.40 -7.66 -36.24
N ASP A 1101 -6.46 -8.39 -35.86
CA ASP A 1101 -7.27 -9.16 -36.82
C ASP A 1101 -8.04 -8.22 -37.77
N MET A 1102 -8.59 -7.12 -37.23
CA MET A 1102 -9.22 -6.06 -38.03
C MET A 1102 -8.19 -5.32 -38.90
N MET A 1103 -6.98 -5.00 -38.41
CA MET A 1103 -5.91 -4.44 -39.25
C MET A 1103 -5.48 -5.41 -40.36
N GLY A 1104 -5.38 -6.71 -40.09
CA GLY A 1104 -5.13 -7.74 -41.09
C GLY A 1104 -6.20 -7.74 -42.19
N SER A 1105 -7.48 -7.64 -41.80
CA SER A 1105 -8.59 -7.52 -42.75
C SER A 1105 -8.64 -6.17 -43.49
N LEU A 1106 -8.11 -5.09 -42.92
CA LEU A 1106 -8.14 -3.75 -43.54
C LEU A 1106 -7.04 -3.54 -44.59
N PHE A 1107 -5.91 -4.23 -44.44
CA PHE A 1107 -4.75 -4.13 -45.35
C PHE A 1107 -4.55 -5.37 -46.24
N GLY A 1108 -5.23 -6.49 -45.97
CA GLY A 1108 -5.09 -7.77 -46.67
C GLY A 1108 -6.06 -8.00 -47.82
N GLY A 1109 -6.04 -7.15 -48.85
CA GLY A 1109 -6.80 -7.36 -50.09
C GLY A 1109 -6.35 -8.60 -50.87
N ALA A 1110 -7.27 -9.28 -51.56
CA ALA A 1110 -7.00 -10.55 -52.22
C ALA A 1110 -6.31 -10.42 -53.60
N GLY A 1111 -5.29 -11.24 -53.85
CA GLY A 1111 -4.81 -11.60 -55.20
C GLY A 1111 -3.62 -10.81 -55.76
N GLY A 1112 -2.41 -11.37 -55.65
CA GLY A 1112 -1.21 -10.89 -56.35
C GLY A 1112 0.07 -11.61 -55.87
N GLY A 1113 0.86 -12.19 -56.79
CA GLY A 1113 2.15 -12.84 -56.47
C GLY A 1113 3.36 -11.97 -56.83
N GLY A 1114 4.60 -12.31 -56.49
CA GLY A 1114 5.17 -13.46 -55.76
C GLY A 1114 6.60 -13.11 -55.29
N ALA A 1115 7.52 -13.99 -54.90
CA ALA A 1115 7.60 -15.46 -54.84
C ALA A 1115 8.83 -15.84 -53.95
N PRO A 1116 9.26 -17.11 -53.81
CA PRO A 1116 8.50 -18.30 -53.42
C PRO A 1116 9.17 -19.13 -52.29
N GLN A 1117 8.39 -19.72 -51.36
CA GLN A 1117 8.72 -21.06 -50.87
C GLN A 1117 7.49 -21.85 -50.38
N GLN A 1118 7.42 -23.10 -50.85
CA GLN A 1118 6.54 -24.22 -50.45
C GLN A 1118 5.11 -23.93 -49.96
N ARG A 1119 4.13 -24.15 -50.85
CA ARG A 1119 2.75 -24.50 -50.47
C ARG A 1119 2.70 -25.91 -49.84
N ARG A 1120 1.87 -26.09 -48.81
CA ARG A 1120 0.98 -27.26 -48.73
C ARG A 1120 -0.46 -26.78 -48.97
N PRO A 1121 -1.31 -27.56 -49.66
CA PRO A 1121 -2.64 -27.11 -50.09
C PRO A 1121 -3.67 -27.08 -48.95
N ALA A 1122 -4.81 -26.45 -49.20
CA ALA A 1122 -5.87 -26.28 -48.21
C ALA A 1122 -6.66 -27.58 -47.96
N THR A 1123 -7.03 -27.80 -46.69
CA THR A 1123 -7.98 -28.84 -46.27
C THR A 1123 -9.31 -28.21 -45.83
N ARG A 1124 -9.97 -27.47 -46.73
CA ARG A 1124 -11.42 -27.28 -46.62
C ARG A 1124 -12.08 -28.55 -47.14
N ARG A 1125 -12.97 -29.14 -46.34
CA ARG A 1125 -13.82 -30.26 -46.76
C ARG A 1125 -14.69 -29.74 -47.92
N VAL A 1126 -14.62 -30.39 -49.08
CA VAL A 1126 -15.51 -30.05 -50.20
C VAL A 1126 -16.88 -30.62 -49.85
N GLU A 1127 -17.86 -29.74 -49.76
CA GLU A 1127 -19.27 -30.12 -49.64
C GLU A 1127 -19.74 -30.62 -51.00
N ALA A 1128 -20.12 -31.89 -51.07
CA ALA A 1128 -20.81 -32.43 -52.24
C ALA A 1128 -22.26 -31.96 -52.22
N PRO A 1129 -22.87 -31.60 -53.37
CA PRO A 1129 -24.30 -31.35 -53.43
C PRO A 1129 -25.07 -32.62 -53.04
N ALA A 1130 -26.22 -32.47 -52.39
CA ALA A 1130 -27.03 -33.60 -51.97
C ALA A 1130 -27.52 -34.41 -53.18
N ALA A 1131 -27.34 -35.72 -53.12
CA ALA A 1131 -28.05 -36.68 -53.97
C ALA A 1131 -29.29 -37.18 -53.21
N GLU A 1132 -30.40 -37.33 -53.92
CA GLU A 1132 -31.63 -37.85 -53.35
C GLU A 1132 -31.63 -39.39 -53.31
N GLY A 1133 -32.07 -39.96 -52.19
CA GLY A 1133 -32.70 -41.28 -52.14
C GLY A 1133 -31.83 -42.50 -51.79
N LEU A 1134 -32.55 -43.48 -51.23
CA LEU A 1134 -32.22 -44.89 -51.00
C LEU A 1134 -31.32 -45.22 -49.77
N ASP A 1135 -31.98 -45.87 -48.80
CA ASP A 1135 -31.55 -46.71 -47.66
C ASP A 1135 -30.37 -46.24 -46.77
#